data_AF-A0A2S8EPS5-F1
#
_entry.id   AF-A0A2S8EPS5-F1
#
_cell.length_a   1.000
_cell.length_b   1.000
_cell.length_c   1.000
_cell.angle_alpha   90.00
_cell.angle_beta   90.00
_cell.angle_gamma   90.00
#
_symmetry.space_group_name_H-M   'P 1'
#
loop_
_entity.id
_entity.type
_entity.pdbx_description
1 polymer ?
#
loop_
_entity_poly.entity_id
_entity_poly.type
_entity_poly.pdbx_seq_one_letter_code
_entity_poly.pdbx_strand_id
1 'polypeptide(L)'
;MRRVLEIPFAACEVQMKVLGITMGATANGKQLKDGSLAWYQSDNNILVISEEQAAGSKHAGGFEASLQKFYEKKRSRPDLVAVSSCCEPEITDVSALEAQFRCEVRVVNHHLSHAHQAAWTNGYRDALIVVMDAGGNMLEPFDERGTDWWRYCREQFSVFECVDGKISLLDRKFSAPYDIGLGEFWRYITYACDFDTSTKASKVMELAAYDDSSGDAFLEPYFDTDLSRQLRNNPPNKRLLKELVLKQCAFGGRGREITIGNIAGWAQRSLVEVVVGFLNDYQRQTNQELVCLTGGVALNCKLVQAVRARTSFEDVIVGYCPSDKGQSLGNCLAIQSRRPKAGSRSGLNPFRGMERVASASDIRTRLGEHQQTHIVEKGVGPSSVLRLIEKGFIVGTWRGRGEIGERALGNSSILADPHLPGIKERLNEIKGRSIETPVAPVFSKEFFSSHFGEIHANYTLMSETVYQKSKGGEITSSMSHVDGSIRPQVIDEEAPSYLARMLAEVSPARAKKFALLNTSFNGPGRPMAGTVDQAVSEFTDLGLDALSCPNNILVRRKDVRMEATLDASDPDKMFFEDLEDFQARSSAFGLHQSVEKRERFLLFDNYIRWAAQGRKVTTIRFKEGVLSIAGPKKLPLVETKDFKQSAMQVQKLEVEVIGFTVKKFRHLDRVDAQRDGFEKTSHLKQTLKNIYPRLTDDDYVTINFISILANQDQ
;
A
#
# COMPACT_ATOMS: atom_id res chain seq x y z
N MET A 1 8.80 21.86 -35.83
CA MET A 1 10.23 21.99 -35.51
C MET A 1 10.63 20.87 -34.57
N ARG A 2 11.25 19.79 -35.06
CA ARG A 2 11.86 18.73 -34.23
C ARG A 2 13.12 19.29 -33.58
N ARG A 3 13.01 19.99 -32.46
CA ARG A 3 14.14 20.12 -31.54
C ARG A 3 14.12 18.87 -30.69
N VAL A 4 15.00 17.92 -30.99
CA VAL A 4 15.39 16.91 -30.02
C VAL A 4 15.84 17.70 -28.79
N LEU A 5 15.19 17.49 -27.64
CA LEU A 5 15.69 17.98 -26.35
C LEU A 5 16.92 17.13 -25.97
N GLU A 6 17.94 17.16 -26.82
CA GLU A 6 19.24 16.55 -26.56
C GLU A 6 20.05 17.60 -25.80
N ILE A 7 20.16 17.40 -24.49
CA ILE A 7 21.15 18.13 -23.68
C ILE A 7 22.52 17.52 -24.05
N PRO A 8 23.45 18.26 -24.68
CA PRO A 8 24.70 17.71 -25.19
C PRO A 8 25.60 17.25 -24.03
N PHE A 9 26.00 15.98 -24.00
CA PHE A 9 27.01 15.45 -23.08
C PHE A 9 27.82 14.31 -23.70
N ALA A 10 29.09 14.20 -23.31
CA ALA A 10 29.93 13.04 -23.60
C ALA A 10 29.52 11.85 -22.69
N ALA A 11 29.50 10.63 -23.23
CA ALA A 11 29.18 9.43 -22.47
C ALA A 11 30.15 9.26 -21.28
N CYS A 12 29.62 9.15 -20.06
CA CYS A 12 30.41 8.91 -18.85
C CYS A 12 30.36 7.43 -18.45
N GLU A 13 31.51 6.75 -18.45
CA GLU A 13 31.62 5.32 -18.12
C GLU A 13 31.51 5.02 -16.61
N VAL A 14 31.65 6.02 -15.73
CA VAL A 14 31.73 5.82 -14.27
C VAL A 14 30.35 5.93 -13.62
N GLN A 15 30.08 5.07 -12.63
CA GLN A 15 28.89 5.12 -11.78
C GLN A 15 28.92 6.35 -10.84
N MET A 16 28.10 7.35 -11.17
CA MET A 16 27.92 8.61 -10.45
C MET A 16 26.82 8.46 -9.41
N LYS A 17 27.06 9.02 -8.23
CA LYS A 17 26.06 9.23 -7.18
C LYS A 17 25.28 10.50 -7.49
N VAL A 18 23.99 10.34 -7.76
CA VAL A 18 23.11 11.45 -8.15
C VAL A 18 22.11 11.71 -7.05
N LEU A 19 22.02 12.97 -6.64
CA LEU A 19 20.95 13.46 -5.76
C LEU A 19 19.89 14.16 -6.61
N GLY A 20 18.71 13.57 -6.72
CA GLY A 20 17.56 14.17 -7.37
C GLY A 20 16.76 15.00 -6.37
N ILE A 21 16.35 16.21 -6.75
CA ILE A 21 15.54 17.09 -5.90
C ILE A 21 14.43 17.77 -6.72
N THR A 22 13.31 18.07 -6.07
CA THR A 22 12.22 18.87 -6.63
C THR A 22 12.13 20.20 -5.90
N MET A 23 12.11 21.31 -6.63
CA MET A 23 12.02 22.65 -6.01
C MET A 23 10.71 22.85 -5.23
N GLY A 24 10.78 23.55 -4.10
CA GLY A 24 9.61 23.85 -3.26
C GLY A 24 8.86 25.11 -3.67
N ALA A 25 9.50 26.00 -4.43
CA ALA A 25 8.89 27.18 -4.99
C ALA A 25 9.50 27.50 -6.36
N THR A 26 8.72 28.16 -7.20
CA THR A 26 9.23 28.77 -8.44
C THR A 26 10.16 29.94 -8.13
N ALA A 27 10.97 30.40 -9.08
CA ALA A 27 11.81 31.59 -8.97
C ALA A 27 11.01 32.85 -8.55
N ASN A 28 9.72 32.93 -8.90
CA ASN A 28 8.84 34.04 -8.56
C ASN A 28 8.03 33.83 -7.26
N GLY A 29 8.37 32.83 -6.45
CA GLY A 29 7.79 32.61 -5.11
C GLY A 29 6.48 31.81 -5.04
N LYS A 30 5.94 31.32 -6.17
CA LYS A 30 4.80 30.39 -6.16
C LYS A 30 5.21 29.08 -5.47
N GLN A 31 4.51 28.72 -4.40
CA GLN A 31 4.72 27.47 -3.68
C GLN A 31 4.28 26.27 -4.52
N LEU A 32 5.14 25.26 -4.57
CA LEU A 32 4.90 23.97 -5.22
C LEU A 32 4.49 22.94 -4.17
N LYS A 33 3.92 21.81 -4.62
CA LYS A 33 3.44 20.72 -3.77
C LYS A 33 4.17 19.44 -4.11
N ASP A 34 4.01 18.44 -3.24
CA ASP A 34 4.44 17.06 -3.49
C ASP A 34 5.95 16.95 -3.80
N GLY A 35 6.75 17.65 -2.99
CA GLY A 35 8.21 17.64 -3.05
C GLY A 35 8.82 16.30 -2.64
N SER A 36 10.05 16.07 -3.09
CA SER A 36 10.81 14.88 -2.75
C SER A 36 12.30 15.03 -3.02
N LEU A 37 13.06 14.12 -2.41
CA LEU A 37 14.47 13.91 -2.65
C LEU A 37 14.72 12.43 -2.99
N ALA A 38 15.56 12.19 -4.00
CA ALA A 38 16.01 10.87 -4.37
C ALA A 38 17.53 10.79 -4.34
N TRP A 39 18.04 9.65 -3.88
CA TRP A 39 19.44 9.30 -3.92
C TRP A 39 19.61 8.05 -4.76
N TYR A 40 20.34 8.18 -5.86
CA TYR A 40 20.75 7.07 -6.71
C TYR A 40 22.27 6.88 -6.55
N GLN A 41 22.68 5.69 -6.11
CA GLN A 41 24.08 5.26 -6.12
C GLN A 41 24.31 4.06 -7.03
N SER A 42 23.35 3.13 -7.07
CA SER A 42 23.31 2.00 -8.00
C SER A 42 21.87 1.49 -8.11
N ASP A 43 21.57 0.61 -9.07
CA ASP A 43 20.22 0.07 -9.27
C ASP A 43 19.64 -0.61 -8.01
N ASN A 44 20.52 -1.19 -7.19
CA ASN A 44 20.15 -1.80 -5.91
C ASN A 44 20.13 -0.82 -4.73
N ASN A 45 20.74 0.35 -4.86
CA ASN A 45 20.88 1.36 -3.81
C ASN A 45 20.24 2.68 -4.26
N ILE A 46 18.91 2.67 -4.23
CA ILE A 46 18.04 3.82 -4.48
C ILE A 46 17.23 4.10 -3.21
N LEU A 47 17.19 5.38 -2.83
CA LEU A 47 16.38 5.90 -1.73
C LEU A 47 15.56 7.07 -2.26
N VAL A 48 14.28 7.10 -1.93
CA VAL A 48 13.37 8.22 -2.21
C VAL A 48 12.75 8.63 -0.88
N ILE A 49 12.75 9.92 -0.59
CA ILE A 49 12.15 10.49 0.60
C ILE A 49 11.16 11.54 0.12
N SER A 50 9.87 11.28 0.31
CA SER A 50 8.86 12.29 0.06
C SER A 50 8.91 13.36 1.15
N GLU A 51 8.84 14.62 0.74
CA GLU A 51 8.95 15.76 1.64
C GLU A 51 7.81 15.76 2.66
N GLU A 52 6.60 15.34 2.28
CA GLU A 52 5.48 15.26 3.22
C GLU A 52 5.71 14.25 4.34
N GLN A 53 6.35 13.11 4.08
CA GLN A 53 6.64 12.11 5.10
C GLN A 53 7.75 12.62 6.04
N ALA A 54 8.76 13.29 5.47
CA ALA A 54 9.86 13.86 6.24
C ALA A 54 9.40 15.02 7.13
N ALA A 55 8.58 15.92 6.60
CA ALA A 55 8.05 17.10 7.28
C ALA A 55 6.83 16.78 8.17
N GLY A 56 6.13 15.67 7.94
CA GLY A 56 4.85 15.37 8.59
C GLY A 56 3.68 16.24 8.10
N SER A 57 3.85 16.98 7.00
CA SER A 57 2.85 17.88 6.43
C SER A 57 2.43 17.41 5.05
N LYS A 58 1.14 17.09 4.87
CA LYS A 58 0.62 16.52 3.63
C LYS A 58 0.76 17.51 2.46
N HIS A 59 1.22 17.02 1.31
CA HIS A 59 1.52 17.85 0.12
C HIS A 59 2.66 18.87 0.30
N ALA A 60 3.53 18.70 1.30
CA ALA A 60 4.71 19.55 1.44
C ALA A 60 5.52 19.55 0.13
N GLY A 61 5.84 20.75 -0.36
CA GLY A 61 6.76 20.96 -1.49
C GLY A 61 8.19 21.09 -1.01
N GLY A 62 9.14 20.96 -1.94
CA GLY A 62 10.56 21.14 -1.66
C GLY A 62 11.29 19.86 -1.32
N PHE A 63 12.43 20.03 -0.66
CA PHE A 63 13.35 18.93 -0.35
C PHE A 63 14.10 19.15 0.98
N GLU A 64 13.76 20.17 1.76
CA GLU A 64 14.52 20.61 2.92
C GLU A 64 14.47 19.60 4.07
N ALA A 65 13.27 19.14 4.45
CA ALA A 65 13.08 18.13 5.49
C ALA A 65 13.60 16.76 5.01
N SER A 66 13.35 16.40 3.75
CA SER A 66 13.88 15.16 3.18
C SER A 66 15.41 15.17 3.10
N LEU A 67 16.05 16.32 2.85
CA LEU A 67 17.50 16.49 2.89
C LEU A 67 18.06 16.34 4.30
N GLN A 68 17.37 16.87 5.31
CA GLN A 68 17.74 16.64 6.71
C GLN A 68 17.72 15.14 7.04
N LYS A 69 16.65 14.43 6.67
CA LYS A 69 16.53 12.97 6.86
C LYS A 69 17.57 12.18 6.08
N PHE A 70 17.96 12.65 4.89
CA PHE A 70 19.02 12.05 4.11
C PHE A 70 20.38 12.10 4.84
N TYR A 71 20.75 13.25 5.41
CA TYR A 71 22.03 13.41 6.10
C TYR A 71 22.10 12.75 7.49
N GLU A 72 20.97 12.55 8.19
CA GLU A 72 20.91 11.76 9.43
C GLU A 72 21.51 10.34 9.27
N LYS A 73 21.45 9.77 8.05
CA LYS A 73 21.98 8.44 7.71
C LYS A 73 23.46 8.43 7.29
N LYS A 74 24.21 9.53 7.48
CA LYS A 74 25.64 9.67 7.13
C LYS A 74 25.98 9.30 5.69
N ARG A 75 25.13 9.69 4.73
CA ARG A 75 25.36 9.46 3.29
C ARG A 75 26.51 10.34 2.78
N SER A 76 27.22 9.87 1.75
CA SER A 76 28.29 10.63 1.11
C SER A 76 27.77 11.79 0.28
N ARG A 77 28.62 12.78 -0.01
CA ARG A 77 28.30 13.87 -0.95
C ARG A 77 27.89 13.31 -2.33
N PRO A 78 26.91 13.92 -3.02
CA PRO A 78 26.66 13.62 -4.43
C PRO A 78 27.85 14.00 -5.32
N ASP A 79 27.98 13.28 -6.43
CA ASP A 79 28.84 13.67 -7.54
C ASP A 79 28.13 14.72 -8.42
N LEU A 80 26.80 14.65 -8.50
CA LEU A 80 25.94 15.54 -9.27
C LEU A 80 24.56 15.68 -8.61
N VAL A 81 23.96 16.87 -8.72
CA VAL A 81 22.56 17.13 -8.32
C VAL A 81 21.70 17.30 -9.56
N ALA A 82 20.56 16.61 -9.61
CA ALA A 82 19.57 16.73 -10.68
C ALA A 82 18.31 17.40 -10.12
N VAL A 83 17.93 18.55 -10.66
CA VAL A 83 16.84 19.39 -10.13
C VAL A 83 15.75 19.60 -11.17
N SER A 84 14.49 19.61 -10.73
CA SER A 84 13.34 20.00 -11.54
C SER A 84 12.46 20.99 -10.79
N SER A 85 11.69 21.77 -11.55
CA SER A 85 10.59 22.60 -11.06
C SER A 85 9.40 22.52 -12.03
N CYS A 86 8.27 23.12 -11.68
CA CYS A 86 7.08 23.19 -12.52
C CYS A 86 6.46 24.59 -12.46
N CYS A 87 5.51 24.87 -13.36
CA CYS A 87 4.79 26.15 -13.43
C CYS A 87 5.67 27.37 -13.75
N GLU A 88 6.87 27.15 -14.28
CA GLU A 88 7.84 28.18 -14.69
C GLU A 88 8.69 27.63 -15.84
N PRO A 89 9.48 28.47 -16.56
CA PRO A 89 10.44 27.98 -17.53
C PRO A 89 11.49 27.14 -16.81
N GLU A 90 12.22 26.32 -17.56
CA GLU A 90 13.34 25.59 -16.97
C GLU A 90 14.33 26.53 -16.28
N ILE A 91 14.77 26.14 -15.09
CA ILE A 91 15.67 26.93 -14.25
C ILE A 91 16.95 27.23 -15.04
N THR A 92 17.33 28.51 -15.12
CA THR A 92 18.56 28.92 -15.82
C THR A 92 19.70 29.24 -14.87
N ASP A 93 19.40 29.69 -13.64
CA ASP A 93 20.40 29.98 -12.61
C ASP A 93 20.34 28.93 -11.50
N VAL A 94 21.39 28.12 -11.40
CA VAL A 94 21.55 27.05 -10.39
C VAL A 94 22.67 27.34 -9.40
N SER A 95 23.25 28.55 -9.42
CA SER A 95 24.47 28.90 -8.67
C SER A 95 24.32 28.68 -7.16
N ALA A 96 23.13 28.94 -6.61
CA ALA A 96 22.82 28.72 -5.20
C ALA A 96 22.86 27.22 -4.82
N LEU A 97 22.33 26.36 -5.69
CA LEU A 97 22.34 24.90 -5.49
C LEU A 97 23.77 24.36 -5.65
N GLU A 98 24.53 24.86 -6.64
CA GLU A 98 25.94 24.48 -6.82
C GLU A 98 26.78 24.86 -5.60
N ALA A 99 26.56 26.05 -5.03
CA ALA A 99 27.21 26.48 -3.80
C ALA A 99 26.80 25.60 -2.60
N GLN A 100 25.51 25.27 -2.47
CA GLN A 100 24.97 24.44 -1.39
C GLN A 100 25.55 23.02 -1.40
N PHE A 101 25.55 22.36 -2.56
CA PHE A 101 25.97 20.97 -2.70
C PHE A 101 27.43 20.79 -3.09
N ARG A 102 28.10 21.88 -3.50
CA ARG A 102 29.50 21.94 -3.94
C ARG A 102 29.81 21.00 -5.11
N CYS A 103 28.83 20.73 -5.96
CA CYS A 103 28.94 19.86 -7.13
C CYS A 103 28.11 20.44 -8.28
N GLU A 104 28.28 19.86 -9.46
CA GLU A 104 27.53 20.21 -10.66
C GLU A 104 26.02 20.00 -10.44
N VAL A 105 25.22 20.99 -10.85
CA VAL A 105 23.75 20.91 -10.84
C VAL A 105 23.25 20.84 -12.28
N ARG A 106 22.32 19.92 -12.54
CA ARG A 106 21.67 19.76 -13.84
C ARG A 106 20.17 19.88 -13.70
N VAL A 107 19.58 20.69 -14.58
CA VAL A 107 18.14 20.89 -14.64
C VAL A 107 17.54 19.81 -15.54
N VAL A 108 16.45 19.21 -15.08
CA VAL A 108 15.67 18.21 -15.80
C VAL A 108 14.25 18.75 -15.98
N ASN A 109 13.79 18.76 -17.23
CA ASN A 109 12.41 19.13 -17.57
C ASN A 109 11.40 18.25 -16.81
N HIS A 110 10.29 18.84 -16.38
CA HIS A 110 9.27 18.18 -15.57
C HIS A 110 8.65 16.96 -16.25
N HIS A 111 8.20 17.09 -17.50
CA HIS A 111 7.58 15.96 -18.21
C HIS A 111 8.64 14.91 -18.61
N LEU A 112 9.86 15.34 -18.94
CA LEU A 112 10.96 14.42 -19.21
C LEU A 112 11.34 13.60 -17.98
N SER A 113 11.33 14.20 -16.79
CA SER A 113 11.56 13.51 -15.52
C SER A 113 10.52 12.42 -15.26
N HIS A 114 9.23 12.77 -15.42
CA HIS A 114 8.12 11.81 -15.38
C HIS A 114 8.33 10.65 -16.37
N ALA A 115 8.72 10.96 -17.61
CA ALA A 115 8.95 9.94 -18.64
C ALA A 115 10.10 8.99 -18.28
N HIS A 116 11.22 9.51 -17.78
CA HIS A 116 12.34 8.67 -17.33
C HIS A 116 11.97 7.80 -16.14
N GLN A 117 11.22 8.33 -15.18
CA GLN A 117 10.72 7.55 -14.06
C GLN A 117 9.86 6.37 -14.53
N ALA A 118 8.92 6.61 -15.45
CA ALA A 118 8.01 5.58 -15.93
C ALA A 118 8.73 4.48 -16.73
N ALA A 119 9.64 4.88 -17.63
CA ALA A 119 10.39 3.95 -18.48
C ALA A 119 11.32 3.04 -17.68
N TRP A 120 12.03 3.60 -16.69
CA TRP A 120 13.05 2.85 -15.96
C TRP A 120 12.50 2.01 -14.82
N THR A 121 11.48 2.47 -14.11
CA THR A 121 10.89 1.69 -13.01
C THR A 121 10.25 0.38 -13.47
N ASN A 122 9.94 0.30 -14.76
CA ASN A 122 9.23 -0.81 -15.36
C ASN A 122 10.10 -1.68 -16.26
N GLY A 123 11.36 -1.31 -16.50
CA GLY A 123 12.31 -2.21 -17.16
C GLY A 123 12.35 -2.14 -18.70
N TYR A 124 11.43 -1.43 -19.34
CA TYR A 124 11.21 -1.52 -20.79
C TYR A 124 12.24 -0.74 -21.61
N ARG A 125 12.58 -1.27 -22.79
CA ARG A 125 13.48 -0.62 -23.76
C ARG A 125 12.72 0.05 -24.89
N ASP A 126 11.56 -0.49 -25.26
CA ASP A 126 10.67 0.06 -26.29
C ASP A 126 9.28 0.28 -25.69
N ALA A 127 8.77 1.51 -25.79
CA ALA A 127 7.46 1.88 -25.25
C ALA A 127 6.99 3.24 -25.77
N LEU A 128 5.67 3.41 -25.91
CA LEU A 128 5.07 4.74 -25.88
C LEU A 128 4.99 5.22 -24.43
N ILE A 129 5.42 6.44 -24.11
CA ILE A 129 5.31 7.00 -22.75
C ILE A 129 4.43 8.24 -22.81
N VAL A 130 3.38 8.26 -21.99
CA VAL A 130 2.41 9.35 -21.97
C VAL A 130 2.38 9.99 -20.58
N VAL A 131 2.76 11.26 -20.53
CA VAL A 131 2.76 12.07 -19.31
C VAL A 131 1.50 12.94 -19.31
N MET A 132 0.60 12.70 -18.37
CA MET A 132 -0.68 13.40 -18.22
C MET A 132 -0.74 14.13 -16.88
N ASP A 133 -0.63 15.45 -16.90
CA ASP A 133 -0.53 16.28 -15.70
C ASP A 133 -1.52 17.47 -15.74
N ALA A 134 -1.64 18.19 -14.63
CA ALA A 134 -2.27 19.51 -14.58
C ALA A 134 -1.36 20.58 -15.19
N GLY A 135 -0.04 20.47 -14.97
CA GLY A 135 0.93 21.16 -15.80
C GLY A 135 2.37 21.06 -15.32
N GLY A 136 3.28 21.13 -16.28
CA GLY A 136 4.73 21.07 -16.08
C GLY A 136 5.42 22.41 -16.28
N ASN A 137 6.54 22.40 -16.99
CA ASN A 137 7.28 23.62 -17.29
C ASN A 137 6.55 24.49 -18.32
N MET A 138 6.79 25.79 -18.23
CA MET A 138 6.49 26.70 -19.33
C MET A 138 7.50 26.47 -20.46
N LEU A 139 7.02 26.61 -21.70
CA LEU A 139 7.81 26.41 -22.92
C LEU A 139 8.43 27.71 -23.45
N GLU A 140 8.17 28.82 -22.75
CA GLU A 140 8.63 30.16 -23.06
C GLU A 140 8.99 30.91 -21.77
N PRO A 141 9.92 31.88 -21.82
CA PRO A 141 10.26 32.71 -20.66
C PRO A 141 9.11 33.64 -20.27
N PHE A 142 9.13 34.11 -19.01
CA PHE A 142 8.23 35.18 -18.56
C PHE A 142 8.49 36.49 -19.32
N ASP A 143 7.43 37.25 -19.60
CA ASP A 143 7.47 38.57 -20.21
C ASP A 143 6.51 39.56 -19.52
N GLU A 144 6.12 40.63 -20.21
CA GLU A 144 5.18 41.66 -19.74
C GLU A 144 3.79 41.12 -19.35
N ARG A 145 3.45 39.87 -19.72
CA ARG A 145 2.25 39.17 -19.26
C ARG A 145 2.32 38.76 -17.78
N GLY A 146 3.43 39.00 -17.08
CA GLY A 146 3.56 38.72 -15.65
C GLY A 146 3.76 37.23 -15.35
N THR A 147 3.56 36.81 -14.09
CA THR A 147 4.00 35.48 -13.60
C THR A 147 2.89 34.41 -13.60
N ASP A 148 1.72 34.75 -14.11
CA ASP A 148 0.58 33.84 -14.25
C ASP A 148 0.85 32.80 -15.34
N TRP A 149 1.43 31.67 -14.93
CA TRP A 149 1.91 30.60 -15.83
C TRP A 149 0.89 30.03 -16.83
N TRP A 150 -0.42 30.15 -16.58
CA TRP A 150 -1.46 29.73 -17.54
C TRP A 150 -1.59 30.66 -18.75
N ARG A 151 -0.97 31.85 -18.74
CA ARG A 151 -0.94 32.82 -19.86
C ARG A 151 0.12 32.48 -20.92
N TYR A 152 0.85 31.40 -20.71
CA TYR A 152 1.98 30.97 -21.53
C TYR A 152 1.78 29.54 -22.03
N CYS A 153 2.54 29.21 -23.07
CA CYS A 153 2.65 27.85 -23.54
C CYS A 153 3.28 26.97 -22.46
N ARG A 154 2.69 25.81 -22.17
CA ARG A 154 3.14 24.95 -21.08
C ARG A 154 2.87 23.48 -21.35
N GLU A 155 3.59 22.63 -20.65
CA GLU A 155 3.35 21.20 -20.71
C GLU A 155 2.12 20.82 -19.87
N GLN A 156 1.25 19.97 -20.42
CA GLN A 156 0.08 19.39 -19.73
C GLN A 156 -0.12 17.93 -20.14
N PHE A 157 0.07 17.64 -21.43
CA PHE A 157 0.07 16.29 -21.99
C PHE A 157 1.25 16.15 -22.94
N SER A 158 2.19 15.27 -22.62
CA SER A 158 3.37 15.02 -23.46
C SER A 158 3.44 13.54 -23.84
N VAL A 159 3.76 13.28 -25.10
CA VAL A 159 3.96 11.93 -25.64
C VAL A 159 5.42 11.78 -25.99
N PHE A 160 6.05 10.76 -25.42
CA PHE A 160 7.41 10.37 -25.71
C PHE A 160 7.44 8.98 -26.32
N GLU A 161 8.48 8.72 -27.09
CA GLU A 161 8.83 7.39 -27.56
C GLU A 161 10.11 6.95 -26.87
N CYS A 162 10.09 5.73 -26.33
CA CYS A 162 11.28 5.03 -25.90
C CYS A 162 11.64 4.02 -26.99
N VAL A 163 12.83 4.12 -27.57
CA VAL A 163 13.38 3.12 -28.51
C VAL A 163 14.79 2.77 -28.08
N ASP A 164 15.06 1.47 -27.91
CA ASP A 164 16.32 0.92 -27.39
C ASP A 164 16.75 1.54 -26.04
N GLY A 165 15.77 2.01 -25.28
CA GLY A 165 15.95 2.69 -24.00
C GLY A 165 16.20 4.19 -24.10
N LYS A 166 16.24 4.79 -25.29
CA LYS A 166 16.38 6.23 -25.51
C LYS A 166 15.00 6.87 -25.59
N ILE A 167 14.79 7.91 -24.79
CA ILE A 167 13.50 8.63 -24.72
C ILE A 167 13.58 9.89 -25.58
N SER A 168 12.61 10.08 -26.47
CA SER A 168 12.48 11.28 -27.31
C SER A 168 11.05 11.81 -27.29
N LEU A 169 10.89 13.13 -27.31
CA LEU A 169 9.56 13.76 -27.35
C LEU A 169 8.96 13.63 -28.75
N LEU A 170 7.77 13.03 -28.85
CA LEU A 170 7.01 12.93 -30.09
C LEU A 170 6.05 14.11 -30.25
N ASP A 171 5.28 14.42 -29.22
CA ASP A 171 4.24 15.45 -29.30
C ASP A 171 3.90 16.08 -27.95
N ARG A 172 3.26 17.25 -28.00
CA ARG A 172 2.62 17.91 -26.85
C ARG A 172 1.19 18.31 -27.23
N LYS A 173 0.24 17.99 -26.36
CA LYS A 173 -1.16 18.42 -26.48
C LYS A 173 -1.50 19.43 -25.40
N PHE A 174 -2.49 20.28 -25.68
CA PHE A 174 -2.98 21.33 -24.77
C PHE A 174 -1.87 22.30 -24.35
N SER A 175 -0.94 22.62 -25.24
CA SER A 175 0.21 23.45 -24.89
C SER A 175 -0.01 24.93 -25.10
N ALA A 176 -1.10 25.37 -25.72
CA ALA A 176 -1.28 26.79 -26.02
C ALA A 176 -1.67 27.58 -24.74
N PRO A 177 -1.42 28.90 -24.72
CA PRO A 177 -1.86 29.75 -23.63
C PRO A 177 -3.35 29.57 -23.34
N TYR A 178 -3.70 29.45 -22.06
CA TYR A 178 -5.05 29.22 -21.59
C TYR A 178 -5.68 27.87 -21.98
N ASP A 179 -4.98 26.94 -22.64
CA ASP A 179 -5.54 25.60 -22.85
C ASP A 179 -5.79 24.89 -21.52
N ILE A 180 -6.85 24.09 -21.46
CA ILE A 180 -7.13 23.18 -20.34
C ILE A 180 -6.79 21.76 -20.77
N GLY A 181 -5.70 21.22 -20.21
CA GLY A 181 -5.36 19.81 -20.33
C GLY A 181 -6.17 18.93 -19.39
N LEU A 182 -5.91 17.62 -19.45
CA LEU A 182 -6.68 16.61 -18.72
C LEU A 182 -6.63 16.77 -17.19
N GLY A 183 -5.47 17.12 -16.63
CA GLY A 183 -5.34 17.35 -15.19
C GLY A 183 -6.07 18.61 -14.72
N GLU A 184 -6.02 19.69 -15.52
CA GLU A 184 -6.77 20.93 -15.23
C GLU A 184 -8.28 20.72 -15.38
N PHE A 185 -8.71 19.93 -16.36
CA PHE A 185 -10.10 19.50 -16.49
C PHE A 185 -10.55 18.76 -15.22
N TRP A 186 -9.79 17.77 -14.77
CA TRP A 186 -10.13 17.04 -13.55
C TRP A 186 -10.17 17.93 -12.31
N ARG A 187 -9.25 18.91 -12.22
CA ARG A 187 -9.26 19.94 -11.18
C ARG A 187 -10.55 20.78 -11.23
N TYR A 188 -11.03 21.15 -12.42
CA TYR A 188 -12.26 21.92 -12.57
C TYR A 188 -13.47 21.13 -12.09
N ILE A 189 -13.55 19.86 -12.47
CA ILE A 189 -14.60 18.95 -12.00
C ILE A 189 -14.56 18.82 -10.48
N THR A 190 -13.36 18.79 -9.89
CA THR A 190 -13.21 18.77 -8.42
C THR A 190 -13.90 19.96 -7.76
N TYR A 191 -13.76 21.18 -8.30
CA TYR A 191 -14.49 22.35 -7.79
C TYR A 191 -15.99 22.31 -8.13
N ALA A 192 -16.37 21.77 -9.30
CA ALA A 192 -17.78 21.64 -9.69
C ALA A 192 -18.54 20.66 -8.78
N CYS A 193 -17.85 19.65 -8.23
CA CYS A 193 -18.34 18.74 -7.20
C CYS A 193 -18.27 19.34 -5.78
N ASP A 194 -18.17 20.66 -5.65
CA ASP A 194 -18.19 21.42 -4.38
C ASP A 194 -17.03 21.17 -3.42
N PHE A 195 -15.91 20.60 -3.89
CA PHE A 195 -14.68 20.59 -3.11
C PHE A 195 -13.98 21.94 -3.16
N ASP A 196 -13.40 22.36 -2.03
CA ASP A 196 -12.71 23.64 -1.88
C ASP A 196 -11.25 23.62 -2.39
N THR A 197 -10.68 22.42 -2.55
CA THR A 197 -9.29 22.17 -2.95
C THR A 197 -9.16 21.07 -4.01
N SER A 198 -8.22 21.25 -4.95
CA SER A 198 -7.90 20.25 -5.99
C SER A 198 -7.30 18.96 -5.42
N THR A 199 -6.82 18.96 -4.18
CA THR A 199 -6.29 17.76 -3.51
C THR A 199 -7.37 16.72 -3.21
N LYS A 200 -8.65 17.03 -3.46
CA LYS A 200 -9.78 16.09 -3.41
C LYS A 200 -10.08 15.43 -4.76
N ALA A 201 -9.20 15.56 -5.77
CA ALA A 201 -9.37 14.93 -7.09
C ALA A 201 -9.70 13.42 -7.05
N SER A 202 -9.15 12.67 -6.09
CA SER A 202 -9.49 11.25 -5.91
C SER A 202 -10.93 11.01 -5.47
N LYS A 203 -11.54 11.96 -4.74
CA LYS A 203 -12.95 11.88 -4.32
C LYS A 203 -13.90 12.02 -5.50
N VAL A 204 -13.53 12.80 -6.52
CA VAL A 204 -14.28 12.82 -7.79
C VAL A 204 -14.30 11.44 -8.44
N MET A 205 -13.16 10.74 -8.46
CA MET A 205 -13.09 9.38 -9.03
C MET A 205 -13.95 8.38 -8.24
N GLU A 206 -14.00 8.51 -6.92
CA GLU A 206 -14.91 7.71 -6.06
C GLU A 206 -16.38 8.05 -6.37
N LEU A 207 -16.72 9.33 -6.48
CA LEU A 207 -18.07 9.80 -6.79
C LEU A 207 -18.57 9.35 -8.17
N ALA A 208 -17.68 9.14 -9.13
CA ALA A 208 -18.02 8.68 -10.47
C ALA A 208 -18.69 7.30 -10.48
N ALA A 209 -18.54 6.49 -9.43
CA ALA A 209 -19.25 5.21 -9.29
C ALA A 209 -20.74 5.35 -8.90
N TYR A 210 -21.17 6.54 -8.45
CA TYR A 210 -22.57 6.83 -8.12
C TYR A 210 -23.36 7.41 -9.29
N ASP A 211 -22.77 7.42 -10.49
CA ASP A 211 -23.48 7.88 -11.67
C ASP A 211 -24.57 6.86 -12.05
N ASP A 212 -25.82 7.30 -11.93
CA ASP A 212 -27.03 6.55 -12.23
C ASP A 212 -27.64 6.92 -13.59
N SER A 213 -26.92 7.71 -14.41
CA SER A 213 -27.37 8.04 -15.75
C SER A 213 -27.48 6.76 -16.59
N SER A 214 -28.72 6.32 -16.85
CA SER A 214 -29.01 5.27 -17.84
C SER A 214 -28.45 5.74 -19.18
N GLY A 215 -27.67 4.88 -19.85
CA GLY A 215 -26.84 5.21 -21.02
C GLY A 215 -27.40 6.22 -22.01
N ASP A 216 -28.71 6.31 -22.22
CA ASP A 216 -29.37 7.23 -23.16
C ASP A 216 -29.38 8.73 -22.77
N ALA A 217 -28.98 9.12 -21.55
CA ALA A 217 -28.85 10.52 -21.14
C ALA A 217 -27.46 11.08 -21.50
N PHE A 218 -27.07 11.02 -22.78
CA PHE A 218 -25.72 11.41 -23.17
C PHE A 218 -25.50 12.92 -23.05
N LEU A 219 -24.70 13.29 -22.03
CA LEU A 219 -23.83 14.44 -22.06
C LEU A 219 -22.68 14.09 -23.00
N GLU A 220 -22.58 14.75 -24.15
CA GLU A 220 -21.45 14.60 -25.06
C GLU A 220 -20.12 14.68 -24.27
N PRO A 221 -19.11 13.83 -24.59
CA PRO A 221 -17.79 13.95 -23.99
C PRO A 221 -17.30 15.39 -24.07
N TYR A 222 -16.68 15.86 -22.99
CA TYR A 222 -16.23 17.25 -22.91
C TYR A 222 -15.23 17.63 -24.01
N PHE A 223 -14.35 16.69 -24.36
CA PHE A 223 -13.38 16.86 -25.44
C PHE A 223 -13.97 16.27 -26.72
N ASP A 224 -14.11 17.08 -27.77
CA ASP A 224 -14.33 16.54 -29.10
C ASP A 224 -13.10 15.70 -29.49
N THR A 225 -13.29 14.65 -30.30
CA THR A 225 -12.19 13.78 -30.74
C THR A 225 -11.15 14.54 -31.59
N ASP A 226 -11.52 15.71 -32.14
CA ASP A 226 -10.62 16.63 -32.84
C ASP A 226 -10.07 17.78 -31.97
N LEU A 227 -10.46 17.84 -30.69
CA LEU A 227 -10.09 18.88 -29.70
C LEU A 227 -10.49 20.31 -30.06
N SER A 228 -11.48 20.50 -30.93
CA SER A 228 -11.91 21.83 -31.40
C SER A 228 -12.66 22.66 -30.34
N ARG A 229 -13.27 22.03 -29.33
CA ARG A 229 -13.88 22.70 -28.17
C ARG A 229 -12.87 22.87 -27.02
N GLN A 230 -12.49 24.12 -26.76
CA GLN A 230 -11.57 24.47 -25.66
C GLN A 230 -12.23 25.47 -24.69
N LEU A 231 -12.54 25.05 -23.46
CA LEU A 231 -12.64 26.02 -22.37
C LEU A 231 -11.26 26.64 -22.15
N ARG A 232 -11.24 27.95 -21.89
CA ARG A 232 -10.02 28.66 -21.52
C ARG A 232 -9.80 28.56 -20.02
N ASN A 233 -8.55 28.38 -19.62
CA ASN A 233 -8.15 28.33 -18.23
C ASN A 233 -8.51 29.66 -17.56
N ASN A 234 -9.51 29.63 -16.68
CA ASN A 234 -9.89 30.76 -15.83
C ASN A 234 -9.77 30.35 -14.34
N PRO A 235 -8.53 30.16 -13.85
CA PRO A 235 -8.29 29.65 -12.51
C PRO A 235 -8.85 30.50 -11.35
N PRO A 236 -9.03 31.84 -11.44
CA PRO A 236 -9.48 32.62 -10.29
C PRO A 236 -10.98 32.52 -10.00
N ASN A 237 -11.84 32.00 -10.89
CA ASN A 237 -13.29 32.06 -10.71
C ASN A 237 -13.96 30.68 -10.58
N LYS A 238 -13.90 30.08 -9.38
CA LYS A 238 -14.53 28.78 -9.08
C LYS A 238 -16.03 28.72 -9.42
N ARG A 239 -16.75 29.82 -9.21
CA ARG A 239 -18.20 29.92 -9.50
C ARG A 239 -18.45 29.79 -11.00
N LEU A 240 -17.71 30.53 -11.81
CA LEU A 240 -17.81 30.45 -13.27
C LEU A 240 -17.47 29.04 -13.76
N LEU A 241 -16.47 28.38 -13.15
CA LEU A 241 -16.14 26.99 -13.50
C LEU A 241 -17.30 26.03 -13.23
N LYS A 242 -17.92 26.13 -12.05
CA LYS A 242 -19.11 25.34 -11.72
C LYS A 242 -20.26 25.62 -12.69
N GLU A 243 -20.54 26.88 -13.00
CA GLU A 243 -21.59 27.26 -13.95
C GLU A 243 -21.32 26.75 -15.37
N LEU A 244 -20.07 26.73 -15.84
CA LEU A 244 -19.69 26.18 -17.14
C LEU A 244 -19.90 24.67 -17.21
N VAL A 245 -19.45 23.94 -16.19
CA VAL A 245 -19.65 22.49 -16.10
C VAL A 245 -21.15 22.17 -16.03
N LEU A 246 -21.90 22.87 -15.18
CA LEU A 246 -23.35 22.66 -15.07
C LEU A 246 -24.09 23.00 -16.36
N LYS A 247 -23.71 24.05 -17.08
CA LYS A 247 -24.28 24.35 -18.41
C LYS A 247 -24.01 23.21 -19.39
N GLN A 248 -22.78 22.71 -19.44
CA GLN A 248 -22.42 21.58 -20.30
C GLN A 248 -23.21 20.32 -19.93
N CYS A 249 -23.39 20.05 -18.63
CA CYS A 249 -24.21 18.96 -18.13
C CYS A 249 -25.72 19.19 -18.35
N ALA A 250 -26.20 20.44 -18.40
CA ALA A 250 -27.62 20.75 -18.59
C ALA A 250 -28.09 20.54 -20.04
N PHE A 251 -27.20 20.65 -21.03
CA PHE A 251 -27.56 20.48 -22.45
C PHE A 251 -27.99 19.06 -22.82
N GLY A 252 -27.67 18.03 -22.03
CA GLY A 252 -28.17 16.66 -22.25
C GLY A 252 -29.22 16.17 -21.23
N GLY A 253 -29.44 16.92 -20.14
CA GLY A 253 -30.44 16.58 -19.13
C GLY A 253 -31.83 17.10 -19.53
N ARG A 254 -32.65 16.27 -20.20
CA ARG A 254 -34.07 16.57 -20.47
C ARG A 254 -34.89 16.64 -19.16
N GLY A 255 -34.80 17.75 -18.41
CA GLY A 255 -35.66 18.05 -17.26
C GLY A 255 -35.41 17.24 -15.98
N ARG A 256 -34.24 16.60 -15.82
CA ARG A 256 -33.83 15.93 -14.56
C ARG A 256 -32.83 16.78 -13.77
N GLU A 257 -32.88 16.68 -12.46
CA GLU A 257 -31.86 17.25 -11.56
C GLU A 257 -30.53 16.51 -11.74
N ILE A 258 -29.43 17.26 -11.89
CA ILE A 258 -28.09 16.71 -12.09
C ILE A 258 -27.41 16.56 -10.73
N THR A 259 -27.06 15.33 -10.36
CA THR A 259 -26.33 15.05 -9.11
C THR A 259 -24.82 15.22 -9.27
N ILE A 260 -24.09 15.34 -8.16
CA ILE A 260 -22.62 15.32 -8.14
C ILE A 260 -22.08 13.99 -8.73
N GLY A 261 -22.78 12.87 -8.48
CA GLY A 261 -22.45 11.57 -9.07
C GLY A 261 -22.50 11.60 -10.59
N ASN A 262 -23.52 12.23 -11.17
CA ASN A 262 -23.63 12.38 -12.64
C ASN A 262 -22.51 13.25 -13.22
N ILE A 263 -22.15 14.36 -12.56
CA ILE A 263 -21.03 15.22 -12.99
C ILE A 263 -19.71 14.42 -12.97
N ALA A 264 -19.44 13.70 -11.88
CA ALA A 264 -18.24 12.90 -11.73
C ALA A 264 -18.18 11.74 -12.73
N GLY A 265 -19.29 11.05 -12.97
CA GLY A 265 -19.38 9.96 -13.95
C GLY A 265 -19.18 10.44 -15.39
N TRP A 266 -19.80 11.57 -15.76
CA TRP A 266 -19.56 12.21 -17.06
C TRP A 266 -18.10 12.63 -17.25
N ALA A 267 -17.49 13.22 -16.21
CA ALA A 267 -16.07 13.59 -16.26
C ALA A 267 -15.16 12.37 -16.44
N GLN A 268 -15.45 11.28 -15.71
CA GLN A 268 -14.72 10.01 -15.84
C GLN A 268 -14.85 9.43 -17.25
N ARG A 269 -16.06 9.41 -17.83
CA ARG A 269 -16.27 8.96 -19.22
C ARG A 269 -15.53 9.86 -20.21
N SER A 270 -15.65 11.18 -20.08
CA SER A 270 -14.98 12.14 -20.96
C SER A 270 -13.46 11.98 -20.95
N LEU A 271 -12.86 11.77 -19.78
CA LEU A 271 -11.43 11.48 -19.64
C LEU A 271 -11.04 10.16 -20.32
N VAL A 272 -11.85 9.12 -20.17
CA VAL A 272 -11.59 7.82 -20.78
C VAL A 272 -11.68 7.90 -22.30
N GLU A 273 -12.74 8.49 -22.86
CA GLU A 273 -12.95 8.58 -24.31
C GLU A 273 -11.78 9.31 -24.99
N VAL A 274 -11.37 10.46 -24.46
CA VAL A 274 -10.30 11.27 -25.06
C VAL A 274 -8.94 10.56 -25.01
N VAL A 275 -8.60 9.94 -23.87
CA VAL A 275 -7.30 9.26 -23.71
C VAL A 275 -7.24 7.99 -24.56
N VAL A 276 -8.30 7.17 -24.56
CA VAL A 276 -8.36 5.96 -25.39
C VAL A 276 -8.26 6.32 -26.88
N GLY A 277 -8.95 7.38 -27.32
CA GLY A 277 -8.85 7.90 -28.68
C GLY A 277 -7.42 8.25 -29.07
N PHE A 278 -6.75 9.10 -28.28
CA PHE A 278 -5.34 9.46 -28.54
C PHE A 278 -4.42 8.26 -28.57
N LEU A 279 -4.56 7.37 -27.59
CA LEU A 279 -3.69 6.21 -27.47
C LEU A 279 -3.82 5.26 -28.66
N ASN A 280 -5.03 5.04 -29.17
CA ASN A 280 -5.25 4.27 -30.38
C ASN A 280 -4.63 4.95 -31.61
N ASP A 281 -4.70 6.28 -31.72
CA ASP A 281 -4.06 7.02 -32.81
C ASP A 281 -2.54 6.90 -32.77
N TYR A 282 -1.93 7.05 -31.59
CA TYR A 282 -0.48 6.89 -31.42
C TYR A 282 -0.02 5.47 -31.63
N GLN A 283 -0.75 4.48 -31.13
CA GLN A 283 -0.43 3.07 -31.33
C GLN A 283 -0.33 2.72 -32.83
N ARG A 284 -1.25 3.23 -33.65
CA ARG A 284 -1.19 3.08 -35.12
C ARG A 284 -0.03 3.83 -35.79
N GLN A 285 0.44 4.92 -35.19
CA GLN A 285 1.54 5.74 -35.75
C GLN A 285 2.92 5.20 -35.38
N THR A 286 3.08 4.67 -34.16
CA THR A 286 4.37 4.25 -33.62
C THR A 286 4.59 2.73 -33.68
N ASN A 287 3.52 1.94 -33.82
CA ASN A 287 3.53 0.47 -33.71
C ASN A 287 4.11 -0.04 -32.38
N GLN A 288 4.07 0.76 -31.32
CA GLN A 288 4.50 0.34 -29.99
C GLN A 288 3.46 -0.64 -29.42
N GLU A 289 3.93 -1.78 -28.93
CA GLU A 289 3.10 -2.79 -28.27
C GLU A 289 2.80 -2.44 -26.80
N LEU A 290 3.60 -1.54 -26.22
CA LEU A 290 3.49 -1.16 -24.81
C LEU A 290 3.27 0.35 -24.64
N VAL A 291 2.40 0.70 -23.69
CA VAL A 291 2.23 2.09 -23.22
C VAL A 291 2.49 2.23 -21.73
N CYS A 292 3.38 3.18 -21.39
CA CYS A 292 3.63 3.64 -20.03
C CYS A 292 2.85 4.94 -19.76
N LEU A 293 1.93 4.90 -18.79
CA LEU A 293 1.17 6.06 -18.32
C LEU A 293 1.83 6.63 -17.05
N THR A 294 2.00 7.95 -17.01
CA THR A 294 2.54 8.66 -15.84
C THR A 294 1.98 10.09 -15.76
N GLY A 295 2.37 10.86 -14.74
CA GLY A 295 1.75 12.11 -14.36
C GLY A 295 0.54 11.90 -13.45
N GLY A 296 0.09 12.97 -12.78
CA GLY A 296 -0.96 12.90 -11.75
C GLY A 296 -2.29 12.28 -12.23
N VAL A 297 -2.62 12.40 -13.52
CA VAL A 297 -3.85 11.81 -14.11
C VAL A 297 -3.75 10.28 -14.19
N ALA A 298 -2.54 9.72 -14.32
CA ALA A 298 -2.32 8.26 -14.36
C ALA A 298 -2.65 7.56 -13.03
N LEU A 299 -2.89 8.30 -11.94
CA LEU A 299 -3.43 7.75 -10.69
C LEU A 299 -4.92 7.34 -10.80
N ASN A 300 -5.58 7.71 -11.89
CA ASN A 300 -6.96 7.32 -12.16
C ASN A 300 -7.03 5.85 -12.62
N CYS A 301 -7.22 4.96 -11.65
CA CYS A 301 -7.25 3.51 -11.89
C CYS A 301 -8.38 3.03 -12.83
N LYS A 302 -9.48 3.78 -12.94
CA LYS A 302 -10.56 3.50 -13.89
C LYS A 302 -10.15 3.86 -15.32
N LEU A 303 -9.38 4.93 -15.50
CA LEU A 303 -8.77 5.27 -16.78
C LEU A 303 -7.80 4.17 -17.23
N VAL A 304 -6.91 3.72 -16.35
CA VAL A 304 -5.92 2.67 -16.68
C VAL A 304 -6.62 1.37 -17.11
N GLN A 305 -7.67 0.97 -16.39
CA GLN A 305 -8.49 -0.19 -16.75
C GLN A 305 -9.12 -0.01 -18.15
N ALA A 306 -9.67 1.17 -18.43
CA ALA A 306 -10.30 1.43 -19.72
C ALA A 306 -9.29 1.45 -20.89
N VAL A 307 -8.08 1.98 -20.67
CA VAL A 307 -6.99 1.94 -21.66
C VAL A 307 -6.63 0.49 -21.97
N ARG A 308 -6.40 -0.35 -20.95
CA ARG A 308 -6.13 -1.78 -21.16
C ARG A 308 -7.25 -2.49 -21.91
N ALA A 309 -8.50 -2.20 -21.59
CA ALA A 309 -9.65 -2.88 -22.19
C ALA A 309 -9.99 -2.41 -23.61
N ARG A 310 -9.60 -1.19 -24.02
CA ARG A 310 -10.12 -0.52 -25.23
C ARG A 310 -9.05 -0.05 -26.20
N THR A 311 -7.79 -0.37 -25.93
CA THR A 311 -6.68 -0.11 -26.85
C THR A 311 -6.07 -1.42 -27.33
N SER A 312 -5.26 -1.35 -28.38
CA SER A 312 -4.57 -2.52 -28.94
C SER A 312 -3.12 -2.66 -28.44
N PHE A 313 -2.76 -1.98 -27.35
CA PHE A 313 -1.49 -2.24 -26.66
C PHE A 313 -1.54 -3.62 -26.01
N GLU A 314 -0.48 -4.40 -26.17
CA GLU A 314 -0.30 -5.68 -25.48
C GLU A 314 -0.11 -5.49 -23.98
N ASP A 315 0.56 -4.40 -23.57
CA ASP A 315 0.69 -4.04 -22.17
C ASP A 315 0.49 -2.54 -21.89
N VAL A 316 -0.11 -2.26 -20.74
CA VAL A 316 -0.44 -0.93 -20.24
C VAL A 316 0.09 -0.79 -18.83
N ILE A 317 1.00 0.14 -18.59
CA ILE A 317 1.76 0.15 -17.34
C ILE A 317 1.74 1.53 -16.73
N VAL A 318 1.60 1.60 -15.42
CA VAL A 318 1.75 2.86 -14.68
C VAL A 318 3.11 2.90 -14.00
N GLY A 319 3.83 4.01 -14.19
CA GLY A 319 5.10 4.28 -13.49
C GLY A 319 4.98 4.17 -11.98
N TYR A 320 6.06 3.78 -11.27
CA TYR A 320 6.02 3.79 -9.81
C TYR A 320 5.96 5.23 -9.31
N CYS A 321 4.96 5.57 -8.50
CA CYS A 321 4.79 6.93 -7.97
C CYS A 321 4.60 7.98 -9.09
N PRO A 322 3.58 7.85 -9.95
CA PRO A 322 3.42 8.67 -11.18
C PRO A 322 3.10 10.15 -10.90
N SER A 323 2.86 10.54 -9.64
CA SER A 323 2.72 11.94 -9.23
C SER A 323 4.07 12.62 -9.06
N ASP A 324 4.07 13.93 -8.81
CA ASP A 324 5.27 14.74 -8.59
C ASP A 324 6.14 14.27 -7.42
N LYS A 325 5.59 13.45 -6.49
CA LYS A 325 6.39 12.79 -5.45
C LYS A 325 7.48 11.89 -6.05
N GLY A 326 7.29 11.38 -7.26
CA GLY A 326 8.25 10.55 -8.00
C GLY A 326 9.28 11.35 -8.80
N GLN A 327 9.15 12.68 -8.84
CA GLN A 327 9.91 13.53 -9.76
C GLN A 327 11.41 13.55 -9.46
N SER A 328 11.79 13.61 -8.17
CA SER A 328 13.20 13.52 -7.78
C SER A 328 13.86 12.22 -8.25
N LEU A 329 13.12 11.10 -8.26
CA LEU A 329 13.60 9.85 -8.82
C LEU A 329 13.79 10.02 -10.34
N GLY A 330 12.77 10.50 -11.06
CA GLY A 330 12.87 10.79 -12.50
C GLY A 330 14.09 11.64 -12.87
N ASN A 331 14.43 12.63 -12.06
CA ASN A 331 15.62 13.47 -12.23
C ASN A 331 16.90 12.65 -12.16
N CYS A 332 17.05 11.77 -11.16
CA CYS A 332 18.18 10.84 -11.10
C CYS A 332 18.25 9.96 -12.36
N LEU A 333 17.11 9.37 -12.73
CA LEU A 333 17.04 8.40 -13.82
C LEU A 333 17.31 9.04 -15.19
N ALA A 334 16.94 10.31 -15.38
CA ALA A 334 17.26 11.09 -16.57
C ALA A 334 18.77 11.25 -16.78
N ILE A 335 19.53 11.52 -15.71
CA ILE A 335 21.00 11.60 -15.77
C ILE A 335 21.60 10.23 -16.08
N GLN A 336 21.11 9.18 -15.42
CA GLN A 336 21.72 7.86 -15.46
C GLN A 336 21.38 7.09 -16.76
N SER A 337 20.26 7.39 -17.41
CA SER A 337 19.84 6.81 -18.69
C SER A 337 20.84 7.04 -19.84
N ARG A 338 21.77 7.98 -19.66
CA ARG A 338 22.79 8.36 -20.65
C ARG A 338 24.04 7.46 -20.62
N ARG A 339 24.08 6.44 -19.75
CA ARG A 339 25.18 5.48 -19.70
C ARG A 339 25.09 4.45 -20.85
N PRO A 340 26.20 4.18 -21.57
CA PRO A 340 26.25 3.13 -22.60
C PRO A 340 25.95 1.71 -22.08
N LYS A 341 26.16 1.49 -20.78
CA LYS A 341 25.88 0.24 -20.06
C LYS A 341 24.94 0.50 -18.88
N ALA A 342 23.82 1.19 -19.10
CA ALA A 342 22.73 1.09 -18.13
C ALA A 342 22.44 -0.41 -17.95
N GLY A 343 22.67 -0.94 -16.75
CA GLY A 343 22.49 -2.36 -16.46
C GLY A 343 21.07 -2.82 -16.73
N SER A 344 20.80 -4.10 -16.49
CA SER A 344 19.42 -4.60 -16.55
C SER A 344 18.51 -3.67 -15.75
N ARG A 345 17.52 -3.05 -16.42
CA ARG A 345 16.51 -2.20 -15.78
C ARG A 345 15.60 -3.01 -14.82
N SER A 346 15.85 -4.31 -14.65
CA SER A 346 15.22 -5.21 -13.70
C SER A 346 15.70 -4.97 -12.26
N GLY A 347 14.81 -4.74 -11.31
CA GLY A 347 15.13 -4.74 -9.87
C GLY A 347 14.63 -3.53 -9.09
N LEU A 348 14.08 -2.52 -9.76
CA LEU A 348 13.30 -1.47 -9.10
C LEU A 348 12.01 -2.08 -8.53
N ASN A 349 11.60 -1.60 -7.36
CA ASN A 349 10.36 -1.99 -6.69
C ASN A 349 9.83 -0.76 -5.94
N PRO A 350 8.57 -0.73 -5.48
CA PRO A 350 8.03 0.46 -4.83
C PRO A 350 8.58 0.70 -3.41
N PHE A 351 9.29 -0.25 -2.79
CA PHE A 351 9.82 -0.14 -1.43
C PHE A 351 11.20 0.53 -1.38
N ARG A 352 11.28 1.74 -1.95
CA ARG A 352 12.50 2.56 -2.00
C ARG A 352 12.46 3.77 -1.06
N GLY A 353 11.43 3.85 -0.21
CA GLY A 353 11.22 4.89 0.78
C GLY A 353 12.23 4.91 1.94
N MET A 354 11.92 5.73 2.95
CA MET A 354 12.63 5.75 4.22
C MET A 354 12.64 4.38 4.90
N GLU A 355 13.77 4.00 5.46
CA GLU A 355 13.90 2.79 6.26
C GLU A 355 13.36 3.01 7.67
N ARG A 356 12.41 2.16 8.09
CA ARG A 356 11.76 2.22 9.40
C ARG A 356 12.54 1.39 10.40
N VAL A 357 13.08 2.05 11.42
CA VAL A 357 13.84 1.41 12.49
C VAL A 357 13.30 1.92 13.83
N ALA A 358 13.02 0.99 14.74
CA ALA A 358 12.67 1.29 16.12
C ALA A 358 13.02 0.12 17.04
N SER A 359 13.49 0.43 18.24
CA SER A 359 13.59 -0.55 19.33
C SER A 359 12.30 -0.56 20.17
N ALA A 360 12.11 -1.62 20.96
CA ALA A 360 10.99 -1.66 21.91
C ALA A 360 11.12 -0.57 22.99
N SER A 361 12.35 -0.15 23.31
CA SER A 361 12.57 0.97 24.23
C SER A 361 12.10 2.28 23.60
N ASP A 362 12.47 2.52 22.34
CA ASP A 362 12.06 3.71 21.59
C ASP A 362 10.54 3.89 21.57
N ILE A 363 9.84 2.79 21.29
CA ILE A 363 8.39 2.74 21.22
C ILE A 363 7.77 3.00 22.60
N ARG A 364 8.27 2.37 23.67
CA ARG A 364 7.76 2.60 25.03
C ARG A 364 7.91 4.06 25.45
N THR A 365 9.08 4.65 25.20
CA THR A 365 9.32 6.06 25.49
C THR A 365 8.30 6.96 24.79
N ARG A 366 7.99 6.68 23.52
CA ARG A 366 7.05 7.48 22.70
C ARG A 366 5.58 7.25 23.03
N LEU A 367 5.23 6.06 23.53
CA LEU A 367 3.90 5.80 24.05
C LEU A 367 3.57 6.67 25.27
N GLY A 368 4.57 7.11 26.05
CA GLY A 368 4.35 7.97 27.21
C GLY A 368 3.31 7.38 28.16
N GLU A 369 2.24 8.13 28.42
CA GLU A 369 1.13 7.74 29.28
C GLU A 369 0.31 6.55 28.74
N HIS A 370 0.28 6.35 27.41
CA HIS A 370 -0.43 5.22 26.78
C HIS A 370 0.13 3.86 27.18
N GLN A 371 1.31 3.78 27.81
CA GLN A 371 1.82 2.54 28.42
C GLN A 371 0.88 1.96 29.49
N GLN A 372 0.00 2.77 30.07
CA GLN A 372 -1.01 2.30 31.02
C GLN A 372 -2.10 1.46 30.35
N THR A 373 -2.37 1.68 29.06
CA THR A 373 -3.44 1.02 28.29
C THR A 373 -2.90 0.14 27.15
N HIS A 374 -1.59 0.14 26.91
CA HIS A 374 -0.95 -0.60 25.82
C HIS A 374 0.17 -1.52 26.32
N ILE A 375 0.49 -2.53 25.52
CA ILE A 375 1.57 -3.49 25.75
C ILE A 375 2.51 -3.47 24.54
N VAL A 376 3.81 -3.51 24.80
CA VAL A 376 4.87 -3.65 23.79
C VAL A 376 5.50 -5.03 23.91
N GLU A 377 5.20 -5.89 22.95
CA GLU A 377 5.65 -7.28 22.87
C GLU A 377 6.71 -7.45 21.77
N LYS A 378 7.66 -8.36 21.98
CA LYS A 378 8.72 -8.72 21.02
C LYS A 378 8.50 -10.14 20.52
N GLY A 379 9.05 -10.48 19.37
CA GLY A 379 8.95 -11.82 18.79
C GLY A 379 7.58 -12.12 18.18
N VAL A 380 6.81 -11.08 17.81
CA VAL A 380 5.51 -11.25 17.15
C VAL A 380 5.70 -11.28 15.64
N GLY A 381 5.61 -12.47 15.06
CA GLY A 381 5.76 -12.70 13.63
C GLY A 381 4.53 -12.33 12.79
N PRO A 382 4.68 -12.29 11.44
CA PRO A 382 3.61 -12.00 10.48
C PRO A 382 2.32 -12.82 10.70
N SER A 383 2.41 -14.14 10.87
CA SER A 383 1.23 -15.00 11.09
C SER A 383 0.42 -14.63 12.33
N SER A 384 1.09 -14.15 13.39
CA SER A 384 0.41 -13.70 14.62
C SER A 384 -0.34 -12.39 14.40
N VAL A 385 0.22 -11.50 13.59
CA VAL A 385 -0.47 -10.28 13.18
C VAL A 385 -1.68 -10.61 12.29
N LEU A 386 -1.54 -11.55 11.37
CA LEU A 386 -2.64 -11.97 10.50
C LEU A 386 -3.80 -12.57 11.29
N ARG A 387 -3.54 -13.41 12.30
CA ARG A 387 -4.59 -13.93 13.20
C ARG A 387 -5.33 -12.84 13.96
N LEU A 388 -4.65 -11.76 14.37
CA LEU A 388 -5.34 -10.61 14.98
C LEU A 388 -6.31 -9.97 13.99
N ILE A 389 -5.87 -9.81 12.74
CA ILE A 389 -6.69 -9.22 11.68
C ILE A 389 -7.95 -10.06 11.43
N GLU A 390 -7.82 -11.39 11.33
CA GLU A 390 -8.94 -12.32 11.13
C GLU A 390 -9.91 -12.40 12.32
N LYS A 391 -9.45 -12.07 13.52
CA LYS A 391 -10.31 -11.92 14.71
C LYS A 391 -11.03 -10.57 14.75
N GLY A 392 -10.85 -9.72 13.75
CA GLY A 392 -11.52 -8.43 13.63
C GLY A 392 -10.78 -7.24 14.23
N PHE A 393 -9.51 -7.43 14.61
CA PHE A 393 -8.67 -6.32 15.03
C PHE A 393 -8.13 -5.56 13.82
N ILE A 394 -8.18 -4.23 13.88
CA ILE A 394 -7.64 -3.34 12.87
C ILE A 394 -6.18 -3.06 13.24
N VAL A 395 -5.26 -3.53 12.39
CA VAL A 395 -3.82 -3.52 12.70
C VAL A 395 -3.08 -2.58 11.75
N GLY A 396 -2.37 -1.60 12.33
CA GLY A 396 -1.40 -0.79 11.61
C GLY A 396 -0.11 -1.58 11.35
N THR A 397 0.52 -1.35 10.20
CA THR A 397 1.86 -1.83 9.86
C THR A 397 2.76 -0.63 9.62
N TRP A 398 3.93 -0.63 10.24
CA TRP A 398 4.96 0.38 10.05
C TRP A 398 6.31 -0.33 10.11
N ARG A 399 6.80 -0.84 8.98
CA ARG A 399 8.06 -1.60 8.92
C ARG A 399 8.70 -1.61 7.54
N GLY A 400 9.92 -2.14 7.48
CA GLY A 400 10.70 -2.26 6.26
C GLY A 400 11.07 -0.89 5.68
N ARG A 401 11.35 -0.87 4.38
CA ARG A 401 11.42 0.38 3.62
C ARG A 401 10.01 0.82 3.26
N GLY A 402 9.73 2.11 3.43
CA GLY A 402 8.46 2.70 3.01
C GLY A 402 8.22 2.49 1.52
N GLU A 403 6.95 2.34 1.16
CA GLU A 403 6.52 2.42 -0.23
C GLU A 403 6.63 3.87 -0.74
N ILE A 404 7.00 4.04 -2.01
CA ILE A 404 6.96 5.32 -2.72
C ILE A 404 5.59 5.54 -3.37
N GLY A 405 5.13 6.79 -3.38
CA GLY A 405 3.87 7.18 -4.00
C GLY A 405 2.66 7.20 -3.06
N GLU A 406 1.47 7.27 -3.67
CA GLU A 406 0.22 7.62 -2.98
C GLU A 406 -0.49 6.42 -2.33
N ARG A 407 -0.05 5.21 -2.62
CA ARG A 407 -0.70 3.96 -2.20
C ARG A 407 0.14 3.28 -1.14
N ALA A 408 -0.51 2.86 -0.06
CA ALA A 408 0.11 1.96 0.90
C ALA A 408 0.07 0.53 0.35
N LEU A 409 1.19 -0.17 0.40
CA LEU A 409 1.37 -1.48 -0.23
C LEU A 409 1.75 -2.57 0.79
N GLY A 410 1.44 -2.34 2.07
CA GLY A 410 1.60 -3.31 3.16
C GLY A 410 2.64 -2.96 4.21
N ASN A 411 3.59 -2.07 3.90
CA ASN A 411 4.65 -1.67 4.84
C ASN A 411 4.23 -0.48 5.72
N SER A 412 3.31 0.36 5.22
CA SER A 412 2.69 1.51 5.90
C SER A 412 1.17 1.49 5.80
N SER A 413 0.55 0.41 6.27
CA SER A 413 -0.86 0.11 6.01
C SER A 413 -1.67 0.00 7.30
N ILE A 414 -2.98 0.18 7.18
CA ILE A 414 -3.96 -0.28 8.15
C ILE A 414 -4.66 -1.45 7.48
N LEU A 415 -4.61 -2.61 8.14
CA LEU A 415 -5.10 -3.88 7.63
C LEU A 415 -6.30 -4.35 8.43
N ALA A 416 -7.28 -4.95 7.74
CA ALA A 416 -8.46 -5.55 8.36
C ALA A 416 -8.96 -6.75 7.53
N ASP A 417 -9.74 -7.65 8.12
CA ASP A 417 -10.33 -8.78 7.40
C ASP A 417 -11.63 -8.36 6.69
N PRO A 418 -11.71 -8.43 5.34
CA PRO A 418 -12.87 -8.02 4.56
C PRO A 418 -14.13 -8.88 4.74
N HIS A 419 -14.02 -10.07 5.34
CA HIS A 419 -15.15 -10.98 5.52
C HIS A 419 -15.99 -10.65 6.75
N LEU A 420 -15.48 -9.79 7.62
CA LEU A 420 -16.16 -9.43 8.86
C LEU A 420 -17.21 -8.33 8.62
N PRO A 421 -18.45 -8.52 9.09
CA PRO A 421 -19.49 -7.49 9.00
C PRO A 421 -19.07 -6.19 9.68
N GLY A 422 -19.34 -5.04 9.06
CA GLY A 422 -19.08 -3.72 9.66
C GLY A 422 -17.61 -3.25 9.59
N ILE A 423 -16.69 -4.05 9.05
CA ILE A 423 -15.27 -3.74 9.09
C ILE A 423 -14.88 -2.54 8.22
N LYS A 424 -15.56 -2.36 7.07
CA LYS A 424 -15.33 -1.24 6.16
C LYS A 424 -15.80 0.06 6.79
N GLU A 425 -16.98 0.03 7.42
CA GLU A 425 -17.60 1.12 8.15
C GLU A 425 -16.63 1.61 9.23
N ARG A 426 -16.12 0.68 10.06
CA ARG A 426 -15.16 0.96 11.12
C ARG A 426 -13.84 1.54 10.59
N LEU A 427 -13.31 1.00 9.50
CA LEU A 427 -12.12 1.56 8.84
C LEU A 427 -12.38 2.98 8.33
N ASN A 428 -13.55 3.25 7.75
CA ASN A 428 -13.89 4.58 7.25
C ASN A 428 -14.10 5.58 8.38
N GLU A 429 -14.70 5.17 9.49
CA GLU A 429 -14.82 5.98 10.71
C GLU A 429 -13.45 6.39 11.26
N ILE A 430 -12.54 5.42 11.46
CA ILE A 430 -11.15 5.68 11.89
C ILE A 430 -10.45 6.68 10.95
N LYS A 431 -10.74 6.59 9.65
CA LYS A 431 -10.13 7.43 8.61
C LYS A 431 -10.84 8.75 8.40
N GLY A 432 -11.92 9.05 9.13
CA GLY A 432 -12.75 10.24 8.95
C GLY A 432 -13.33 10.35 7.53
N ARG A 433 -13.75 9.22 6.96
CA ARG A 433 -14.31 9.11 5.60
C ARG A 433 -15.78 8.73 5.68
N SER A 434 -16.53 9.00 4.61
CA SER A 434 -17.90 8.49 4.50
C SER A 434 -17.88 6.95 4.51
N ILE A 435 -18.93 6.34 5.03
CA ILE A 435 -19.05 4.89 5.22
C ILE A 435 -18.90 4.13 3.90
N GLU A 436 -19.35 4.74 2.81
CA GLU A 436 -19.37 4.17 1.47
C GLU A 436 -18.03 4.33 0.72
N THR A 437 -17.06 5.02 1.32
CA THR A 437 -15.73 5.18 0.71
C THR A 437 -15.10 3.80 0.49
N PRO A 438 -14.65 3.48 -0.74
CA PRO A 438 -14.06 2.19 -1.03
C PRO A 438 -12.76 1.98 -0.25
N VAL A 439 -12.54 0.74 0.20
CA VAL A 439 -11.26 0.28 0.72
C VAL A 439 -10.72 -0.77 -0.23
N ALA A 440 -9.45 -0.66 -0.58
CA ALA A 440 -8.87 -1.55 -1.56
C ALA A 440 -8.54 -2.91 -0.92
N PRO A 441 -8.92 -4.01 -1.56
CA PRO A 441 -8.53 -5.33 -1.09
C PRO A 441 -7.11 -5.70 -1.56
N VAL A 442 -6.47 -6.57 -0.79
CA VAL A 442 -5.26 -7.30 -1.13
C VAL A 442 -5.66 -8.74 -1.39
N PHE A 443 -5.15 -9.35 -2.46
CA PHE A 443 -5.40 -10.75 -2.82
C PHE A 443 -4.10 -11.48 -3.09
N SER A 444 -4.04 -12.78 -2.76
CA SER A 444 -3.00 -13.65 -3.34
C SER A 444 -3.20 -13.80 -4.84
N LYS A 445 -2.13 -14.17 -5.54
CA LYS A 445 -2.12 -14.47 -6.96
C LYS A 445 -3.19 -15.52 -7.33
N GLU A 446 -3.30 -16.57 -6.54
CA GLU A 446 -4.25 -17.68 -6.74
C GLU A 446 -5.69 -17.23 -6.56
N PHE A 447 -5.96 -16.47 -5.48
CA PHE A 447 -7.30 -15.93 -5.22
C PHE A 447 -7.73 -15.00 -6.36
N PHE A 448 -6.84 -14.10 -6.78
CA PHE A 448 -7.15 -13.18 -7.87
C PHE A 448 -7.40 -13.91 -9.18
N SER A 449 -6.52 -14.85 -9.55
CA SER A 449 -6.60 -15.55 -10.82
C SER A 449 -7.90 -16.36 -10.97
N SER A 450 -8.34 -16.98 -9.88
CA SER A 450 -9.58 -17.77 -9.85
C SER A 450 -10.85 -16.93 -9.97
N HIS A 451 -10.81 -15.65 -9.62
CA HIS A 451 -11.99 -14.77 -9.60
C HIS A 451 -12.03 -13.75 -10.75
N PHE A 452 -10.87 -13.23 -11.17
CA PHE A 452 -10.78 -12.11 -12.10
C PHE A 452 -10.07 -12.48 -13.42
N GLY A 453 -9.19 -13.48 -13.39
CA GLY A 453 -8.46 -13.98 -14.56
C GLY A 453 -7.00 -13.54 -14.55
N GLU A 454 -6.50 -13.08 -15.70
CA GLU A 454 -5.09 -12.74 -15.88
C GLU A 454 -4.63 -11.61 -14.94
N ILE A 455 -3.38 -11.71 -14.48
CA ILE A 455 -2.76 -10.73 -13.60
C ILE A 455 -1.84 -9.83 -14.40
N HIS A 456 -2.01 -8.53 -14.20
CA HIS A 456 -1.15 -7.51 -14.79
C HIS A 456 -0.34 -6.76 -13.72
N ALA A 457 0.79 -6.19 -14.12
CA ALA A 457 1.72 -5.51 -13.21
C ALA A 457 1.06 -4.37 -12.39
N ASN A 458 0.08 -3.68 -12.99
CA ASN A 458 -0.65 -2.59 -12.34
C ASN A 458 -1.44 -3.01 -11.09
N TYR A 459 -1.85 -4.28 -11.00
CA TYR A 459 -2.58 -4.78 -9.83
C TYR A 459 -1.67 -4.87 -8.60
N THR A 460 -0.36 -5.06 -8.76
CA THR A 460 0.59 -5.04 -7.63
C THR A 460 0.72 -3.65 -7.00
N LEU A 461 0.45 -2.60 -7.78
CA LEU A 461 0.54 -1.19 -7.38
C LEU A 461 -0.82 -0.54 -7.08
N MET A 462 -1.91 -1.28 -7.27
CA MET A 462 -3.28 -0.78 -7.15
C MET A 462 -3.57 0.38 -8.11
N SER A 463 -2.96 0.32 -9.30
CA SER A 463 -3.04 1.34 -10.34
C SER A 463 -4.13 1.07 -11.37
N GLU A 464 -4.82 -0.07 -11.27
CA GLU A 464 -5.85 -0.50 -12.21
C GLU A 464 -7.02 -1.13 -11.44
N THR A 465 -8.25 -0.92 -11.93
CA THR A 465 -9.44 -1.58 -11.38
C THR A 465 -9.80 -2.86 -12.12
N VAL A 466 -10.51 -3.76 -11.45
CA VAL A 466 -11.28 -4.86 -12.07
C VAL A 466 -12.75 -4.72 -11.73
N TYR A 467 -13.61 -5.38 -12.50
CA TYR A 467 -15.04 -5.44 -12.22
C TYR A 467 -15.44 -6.84 -11.77
N GLN A 468 -16.25 -6.91 -10.73
CA GLN A 468 -16.81 -8.16 -10.25
C GLN A 468 -17.72 -8.79 -11.33
N LYS A 469 -17.32 -9.95 -11.88
CA LYS A 469 -18.07 -10.67 -12.92
C LYS A 469 -19.30 -11.42 -12.39
N SER A 470 -19.32 -11.80 -11.10
CA SER A 470 -20.47 -12.43 -10.45
C SER A 470 -20.52 -12.16 -8.94
N LYS A 471 -21.72 -12.12 -8.37
CA LYS A 471 -21.95 -12.05 -6.92
C LYS A 471 -21.68 -13.41 -6.27
N GLY A 472 -20.42 -13.87 -6.30
CA GLY A 472 -19.96 -15.02 -5.52
C GLY A 472 -19.79 -14.67 -4.04
N GLY A 473 -19.87 -15.67 -3.14
CA GLY A 473 -19.81 -15.44 -1.69
C GLY A 473 -18.46 -15.02 -1.13
N GLU A 474 -17.35 -15.25 -1.84
CA GLU A 474 -16.00 -14.92 -1.35
C GLU A 474 -15.59 -13.45 -1.58
N ILE A 475 -16.22 -12.76 -2.55
CA ILE A 475 -16.02 -11.31 -2.77
C ILE A 475 -17.12 -10.54 -2.05
N THR A 476 -16.78 -9.88 -0.95
CA THR A 476 -17.75 -9.15 -0.11
C THR A 476 -17.90 -7.69 -0.55
N SER A 477 -19.00 -7.04 -0.13
CA SER A 477 -19.24 -5.62 -0.34
C SER A 477 -18.24 -4.69 0.38
N SER A 478 -17.41 -5.24 1.27
CA SER A 478 -16.28 -4.53 1.88
C SER A 478 -15.15 -4.30 0.88
N MET A 479 -15.04 -5.15 -0.15
CA MET A 479 -13.96 -5.15 -1.15
C MET A 479 -14.29 -4.35 -2.42
N SER A 480 -15.59 -4.20 -2.73
CA SER A 480 -16.06 -3.55 -3.96
C SER A 480 -16.71 -2.20 -3.72
N HIS A 481 -16.66 -1.35 -4.73
CA HIS A 481 -17.44 -0.14 -4.79
C HIS A 481 -18.91 -0.44 -5.18
N VAL A 482 -19.79 0.57 -5.05
CA VAL A 482 -21.21 0.48 -5.42
C VAL A 482 -21.46 0.08 -6.89
N ASP A 483 -20.54 0.37 -7.81
CA ASP A 483 -20.61 -0.01 -9.22
C ASP A 483 -19.95 -1.37 -9.52
N GLY A 484 -19.56 -2.12 -8.48
CA GLY A 484 -18.88 -3.41 -8.61
C GLY A 484 -17.40 -3.33 -8.99
N SER A 485 -16.85 -2.12 -9.13
CA SER A 485 -15.41 -1.94 -9.35
C SER A 485 -14.61 -2.24 -8.08
N ILE A 486 -13.44 -2.86 -8.26
CA ILE A 486 -12.49 -3.21 -7.21
C ILE A 486 -11.12 -2.68 -7.64
N ARG A 487 -10.37 -2.09 -6.70
CA ARG A 487 -8.98 -1.66 -6.94
C ARG A 487 -8.04 -2.57 -6.16
N PRO A 488 -7.70 -3.74 -6.71
CA PRO A 488 -6.96 -4.78 -5.99
C PRO A 488 -5.48 -4.39 -5.80
N GLN A 489 -4.89 -4.90 -4.72
CA GLN A 489 -3.46 -5.16 -4.62
C GLN A 489 -3.24 -6.66 -4.78
N VAL A 490 -2.59 -7.11 -5.85
CA VAL A 490 -2.23 -8.53 -5.99
C VAL A 490 -0.82 -8.75 -5.46
N ILE A 491 -0.65 -9.75 -4.60
CA ILE A 491 0.64 -10.10 -4.00
C ILE A 491 1.03 -11.54 -4.34
N ASP A 492 2.34 -11.75 -4.41
CA ASP A 492 3.01 -13.05 -4.55
C ASP A 492 3.98 -13.22 -3.37
N GLU A 493 4.34 -14.45 -3.02
CA GLU A 493 5.24 -14.78 -1.91
C GLU A 493 6.65 -14.19 -2.10
N GLU A 494 7.08 -14.00 -3.35
CA GLU A 494 8.38 -13.43 -3.69
C GLU A 494 8.44 -11.89 -3.58
N ALA A 495 7.29 -11.22 -3.42
CA ALA A 495 7.26 -9.77 -3.40
C ALA A 495 8.00 -9.22 -2.14
N PRO A 496 8.80 -8.14 -2.25
CA PRO A 496 9.55 -7.58 -1.12
C PRO A 496 8.67 -6.74 -0.16
N SER A 497 7.50 -7.28 0.22
CA SER A 497 6.48 -6.64 1.04
C SER A 497 6.22 -7.41 2.33
N TYR A 498 5.71 -6.73 3.35
CA TYR A 498 5.27 -7.40 4.57
C TYR A 498 4.05 -8.31 4.35
N LEU A 499 3.17 -7.97 3.41
CA LEU A 499 2.01 -8.78 3.06
C LEU A 499 2.42 -10.13 2.46
N ALA A 500 3.44 -10.15 1.59
CA ALA A 500 4.00 -11.39 1.05
C ALA A 500 4.53 -12.31 2.16
N ARG A 501 5.18 -11.74 3.19
CA ARG A 501 5.61 -12.50 4.37
C ARG A 501 4.45 -13.05 5.20
N MET A 502 3.31 -12.35 5.27
CA MET A 502 2.11 -12.90 5.90
C MET A 502 1.54 -14.06 5.09
N LEU A 503 1.49 -13.91 3.76
CA LEU A 503 1.02 -14.94 2.83
C LEU A 503 1.88 -16.20 2.91
N ALA A 504 3.21 -16.07 2.92
CA ALA A 504 4.13 -17.20 3.00
C ALA A 504 4.09 -17.95 4.35
N GLU A 505 3.51 -17.37 5.40
CA GLU A 505 3.41 -18.01 6.72
C GLU A 505 2.08 -18.72 6.98
N VAL A 506 1.15 -18.76 6.01
CA VAL A 506 -0.11 -19.49 6.14
C VAL A 506 -0.11 -20.82 5.39
N SER A 507 -1.03 -21.72 5.76
CA SER A 507 -1.20 -22.98 5.03
C SER A 507 -1.59 -22.76 3.55
N PRO A 508 -1.22 -23.66 2.62
CA PRO A 508 -1.56 -23.50 1.20
C PRO A 508 -3.06 -23.35 0.92
N ALA A 509 -3.92 -23.99 1.73
CA ALA A 509 -5.37 -23.85 1.63
C ALA A 509 -5.83 -22.42 1.99
N ARG A 510 -5.21 -21.81 3.00
CA ARG A 510 -5.48 -20.44 3.44
C ARG A 510 -4.86 -19.41 2.49
N ALA A 511 -3.67 -19.67 1.94
CA ALA A 511 -3.04 -18.83 0.92
C ALA A 511 -3.93 -18.65 -0.32
N LYS A 512 -4.61 -19.72 -0.76
CA LYS A 512 -5.58 -19.68 -1.87
C LYS A 512 -6.81 -18.79 -1.61
N LYS A 513 -7.11 -18.51 -0.35
CA LYS A 513 -8.24 -17.67 0.10
C LYS A 513 -7.79 -16.35 0.73
N PHE A 514 -6.52 -16.00 0.56
CA PHE A 514 -5.94 -14.84 1.23
C PHE A 514 -6.55 -13.56 0.67
N ALA A 515 -7.29 -12.85 1.52
CA ALA A 515 -7.82 -11.53 1.23
C ALA A 515 -7.75 -10.63 2.48
N LEU A 516 -7.29 -9.39 2.31
CA LEU A 516 -7.26 -8.37 3.35
C LEU A 516 -7.80 -7.05 2.80
N LEU A 517 -8.30 -6.15 3.65
CA LEU A 517 -8.44 -4.74 3.31
C LEU A 517 -7.13 -4.02 3.61
N ASN A 518 -6.72 -3.12 2.72
CA ASN A 518 -5.53 -2.29 2.87
C ASN A 518 -5.87 -0.82 2.60
N THR A 519 -5.60 0.03 3.60
CA THR A 519 -5.62 1.49 3.46
C THR A 519 -4.36 2.10 4.06
N SER A 520 -4.02 3.33 3.68
CA SER A 520 -2.81 4.00 4.16
C SER A 520 -2.81 4.26 5.67
N PHE A 521 -1.65 4.05 6.31
CA PHE A 521 -1.43 4.34 7.73
C PHE A 521 -1.13 5.83 7.97
N ASN A 522 -2.21 6.59 8.15
CA ASN A 522 -2.24 8.02 8.43
C ASN A 522 -3.62 8.45 8.92
N GLY A 523 -3.70 9.55 9.65
CA GLY A 523 -4.97 10.20 9.97
C GLY A 523 -5.51 11.09 8.85
N PRO A 524 -6.75 11.59 9.00
CA PRO A 524 -7.33 12.58 8.10
C PRO A 524 -6.39 13.78 7.94
N GLY A 525 -6.10 14.16 6.71
CA GLY A 525 -5.26 15.33 6.40
C GLY A 525 -3.74 15.16 6.66
N ARG A 526 -3.29 14.04 7.22
CA ARG A 526 -1.87 13.76 7.49
C ARG A 526 -1.24 12.90 6.38
N PRO A 527 0.08 12.95 6.15
CA PRO A 527 0.79 12.03 5.24
C PRO A 527 1.01 10.67 5.91
N MET A 528 1.44 9.66 5.13
CA MET A 528 1.83 8.36 5.69
C MET A 528 2.99 8.52 6.69
N ALA A 529 2.92 7.78 7.80
CA ALA A 529 3.95 7.86 8.85
C ALA A 529 5.33 7.43 8.34
N GLY A 530 6.26 8.39 8.31
CA GLY A 530 7.66 8.21 7.93
C GLY A 530 8.57 7.91 9.12
N THR A 531 8.29 8.49 10.29
CA THR A 531 9.12 8.34 11.50
C THR A 531 8.42 7.52 12.59
N VAL A 532 9.20 7.08 13.58
CA VAL A 532 8.65 6.36 14.76
C VAL A 532 7.72 7.25 15.59
N ASP A 533 8.00 8.56 15.69
CA ASP A 533 7.16 9.50 16.42
C ASP A 533 5.80 9.64 15.74
N GLN A 534 5.81 9.83 14.41
CA GLN A 534 4.60 9.87 13.60
C GLN A 534 3.82 8.54 13.71
N ALA A 535 4.51 7.39 13.66
CA ALA A 535 3.85 6.09 13.71
C ALA A 535 3.17 5.82 15.05
N VAL A 536 3.82 6.15 16.17
CA VAL A 536 3.23 5.96 17.51
C VAL A 536 2.07 6.94 17.72
N SER A 537 2.23 8.20 17.33
CA SER A 537 1.15 9.20 17.41
C SER A 537 -0.05 8.80 16.54
N GLU A 538 0.15 8.36 15.30
CA GLU A 538 -0.96 7.93 14.46
C GLU A 538 -1.65 6.67 14.99
N PHE A 539 -0.89 5.74 15.55
CA PHE A 539 -1.46 4.55 16.18
C PHE A 539 -2.40 4.91 17.34
N THR A 540 -1.97 5.82 18.23
CA THR A 540 -2.77 6.25 19.37
C THR A 540 -3.95 7.14 18.97
N ASP A 541 -3.73 8.10 18.07
CA ASP A 541 -4.74 9.06 17.63
C ASP A 541 -5.88 8.37 16.87
N LEU A 542 -5.56 7.35 16.06
CA LEU A 542 -6.55 6.56 15.33
C LEU A 542 -7.23 5.49 16.18
N GLY A 543 -6.76 5.27 17.42
CA GLY A 543 -7.32 4.25 18.31
C GLY A 543 -7.24 2.82 17.74
N LEU A 544 -6.20 2.52 16.94
CA LEU A 544 -6.05 1.19 16.34
C LEU A 544 -5.88 0.12 17.42
N ASP A 545 -6.23 -1.12 17.08
CA ASP A 545 -6.15 -2.23 18.03
C ASP A 545 -4.69 -2.66 18.28
N ALA A 546 -3.89 -2.64 17.20
CA ALA A 546 -2.45 -2.93 17.28
C ALA A 546 -1.63 -2.22 16.19
N LEU A 547 -0.32 -2.13 16.41
CA LEU A 547 0.70 -1.65 15.48
C LEU A 547 1.85 -2.65 15.40
N SER A 548 2.09 -3.17 14.19
CA SER A 548 3.21 -4.03 13.86
C SER A 548 4.42 -3.21 13.41
N CYS A 549 5.44 -3.17 14.27
CA CYS A 549 6.67 -2.37 14.11
C CYS A 549 7.85 -3.25 13.63
N PRO A 550 9.02 -2.67 13.26
CA PRO A 550 10.20 -3.44 12.89
C PRO A 550 10.67 -4.38 14.01
N ASN A 551 11.54 -5.35 13.69
CA ASN A 551 12.12 -6.31 14.66
C ASN A 551 11.08 -7.18 15.39
N ASN A 552 9.97 -7.54 14.71
CA ASN A 552 8.87 -8.32 15.27
C ASN A 552 8.34 -7.74 16.59
N ILE A 553 8.25 -6.41 16.66
CA ILE A 553 7.63 -5.71 17.78
C ILE A 553 6.15 -5.50 17.46
N LEU A 554 5.28 -5.85 18.40
CA LEU A 554 3.86 -5.52 18.37
C LEU A 554 3.56 -4.55 19.51
N VAL A 555 2.90 -3.45 19.19
CA VAL A 555 2.22 -2.60 20.17
C VAL A 555 0.74 -2.90 20.07
N ARG A 556 0.06 -3.14 21.18
CA ARG A 556 -1.39 -3.39 21.17
C ARG A 556 -2.05 -2.82 22.40
N ARG A 557 -3.35 -2.56 22.32
CA ARG A 557 -4.13 -2.24 23.52
C ARG A 557 -4.20 -3.44 24.46
N LYS A 558 -4.38 -3.21 25.76
CA LYS A 558 -4.45 -4.26 26.79
C LYS A 558 -5.71 -5.14 26.65
N ASP A 559 -6.81 -4.58 26.17
CA ASP A 559 -8.08 -5.26 25.90
C ASP A 559 -8.02 -6.17 24.66
N VAL A 560 -7.09 -5.89 23.73
CA VAL A 560 -6.80 -6.75 22.59
C VAL A 560 -6.07 -7.99 23.11
N ARG A 561 -6.86 -9.03 23.40
CA ARG A 561 -6.32 -10.30 23.87
C ARG A 561 -5.61 -11.00 22.71
N MET A 562 -4.29 -11.09 22.84
CA MET A 562 -3.54 -12.08 22.09
C MET A 562 -3.81 -13.45 22.70
N GLU A 563 -4.43 -14.32 21.91
CA GLU A 563 -4.22 -15.75 22.13
C GLU A 563 -2.71 -16.02 22.03
N ALA A 564 -2.18 -16.96 22.84
CA ALA A 564 -0.74 -17.10 23.09
C ALA A 564 0.11 -16.81 21.85
N THR A 565 0.84 -15.70 21.92
CA THR A 565 1.60 -15.11 20.82
C THR A 565 2.44 -16.18 20.15
N LEU A 566 2.13 -16.52 18.91
CA LEU A 566 2.93 -17.48 18.15
C LEU A 566 4.19 -16.76 17.69
N ASP A 567 5.29 -17.14 18.32
CA ASP A 567 6.63 -16.64 17.99
C ASP A 567 7.11 -17.39 16.75
N ALA A 568 6.65 -16.94 15.59
CA ALA A 568 7.06 -17.47 14.28
C ALA A 568 8.51 -17.07 13.92
N SER A 569 9.19 -16.27 14.76
CA SER A 569 10.61 -15.93 14.59
C SER A 569 11.58 -17.03 15.03
N ASP A 570 11.07 -18.11 15.63
CA ASP A 570 11.90 -19.22 16.08
C ASP A 570 11.96 -20.32 15.01
N PRO A 571 13.07 -20.46 14.27
CA PRO A 571 13.23 -21.48 13.25
C PRO A 571 13.14 -22.92 13.79
N ASP A 572 13.17 -23.11 15.12
CA ASP A 572 12.99 -24.41 15.79
C ASP A 572 11.53 -24.68 16.20
N LYS A 573 10.57 -23.78 15.93
CA LYS A 573 9.16 -23.95 16.36
C LYS A 573 8.26 -24.55 15.28
N MET A 574 8.00 -25.83 15.45
CA MET A 574 7.01 -26.63 14.72
C MET A 574 5.57 -26.22 15.05
N PHE A 575 5.09 -25.06 14.59
CA PHE A 575 3.68 -24.68 14.76
C PHE A 575 2.82 -25.15 13.60
N PHE A 576 1.66 -25.72 13.95
CA PHE A 576 0.67 -26.25 13.04
C PHE A 576 -0.71 -25.68 13.36
N GLU A 577 -1.41 -25.18 12.36
CA GLU A 577 -2.75 -24.59 12.52
C GLU A 577 -3.80 -25.66 12.88
N ASP A 578 -3.70 -26.81 12.23
CA ASP A 578 -4.59 -27.95 12.42
C ASP A 578 -3.91 -29.24 11.97
N LEU A 579 -4.68 -30.32 11.89
CA LEU A 579 -4.17 -31.61 11.47
C LEU A 579 -3.76 -31.65 9.99
N GLU A 580 -4.45 -30.92 9.11
CA GLU A 580 -4.11 -30.88 7.69
C GLU A 580 -2.77 -30.18 7.48
N ASP A 581 -2.58 -29.03 8.15
CA ASP A 581 -1.31 -28.29 8.14
C ASP A 581 -0.14 -29.14 8.71
N PHE A 582 -0.42 -29.90 9.78
CA PHE A 582 0.55 -30.87 10.32
C PHE A 582 0.90 -31.97 9.33
N GLN A 583 -0.09 -32.57 8.68
CA GLN A 583 0.14 -33.62 7.69
C GLN A 583 0.93 -33.11 6.50
N ALA A 584 0.70 -31.86 6.07
CA ALA A 584 1.41 -31.24 4.97
C ALA A 584 2.89 -30.94 5.28
N ARG A 585 3.22 -30.57 6.53
CA ARG A 585 4.54 -30.02 6.88
C ARG A 585 5.39 -30.88 7.81
N SER A 586 4.80 -31.83 8.54
CA SER A 586 5.49 -32.62 9.59
C SER A 586 6.72 -33.39 9.10
N SER A 587 6.71 -33.87 7.86
CA SER A 587 7.83 -34.59 7.23
C SER A 587 9.08 -33.74 7.12
N ALA A 588 8.94 -32.44 6.81
CA ALA A 588 10.06 -31.49 6.72
C ALA A 588 10.78 -31.29 8.07
N PHE A 589 10.10 -31.64 9.17
CA PHE A 589 10.63 -31.53 10.53
C PHE A 589 11.02 -32.88 11.14
N GLY A 590 10.97 -33.98 10.36
CA GLY A 590 11.34 -35.32 10.83
C GLY A 590 10.43 -35.88 11.93
N LEU A 591 9.17 -35.44 12.02
CA LEU A 591 8.20 -36.06 12.92
C LEU A 591 7.53 -37.26 12.23
N HIS A 592 7.66 -38.42 12.87
CA HIS A 592 7.11 -39.69 12.37
C HIS A 592 6.13 -40.34 13.36
N GLN A 593 5.75 -39.62 14.42
CA GLN A 593 4.82 -40.12 15.43
C GLN A 593 3.41 -40.25 14.85
N SER A 594 2.69 -41.29 15.29
CA SER A 594 1.27 -41.43 14.99
C SER A 594 0.46 -40.31 15.67
N VAL A 595 -0.69 -39.96 15.09
CA VAL A 595 -1.57 -38.89 15.60
C VAL A 595 -2.87 -39.49 16.13
N GLU A 596 -3.29 -39.04 17.32
CA GLU A 596 -4.62 -39.29 17.85
C GLU A 596 -5.42 -37.98 17.90
N LYS A 597 -6.63 -38.02 17.32
CA LYS A 597 -7.58 -36.90 17.38
C LYS A 597 -8.27 -36.86 18.73
N ARG A 598 -8.32 -35.69 19.36
CA ARG A 598 -9.14 -35.44 20.55
C ARG A 598 -10.51 -34.87 20.16
N GLU A 599 -11.52 -35.29 20.92
CA GLU A 599 -12.90 -34.80 20.82
C GLU A 599 -13.35 -33.99 22.05
N ARG A 600 -12.46 -33.80 23.05
CA ARG A 600 -12.73 -32.98 24.24
C ARG A 600 -11.46 -32.48 24.94
N PHE A 601 -11.60 -31.36 25.67
CA PHE A 601 -10.55 -30.81 26.53
C PHE A 601 -10.81 -31.07 28.01
N LEU A 602 -9.87 -31.73 28.69
CA LEU A 602 -9.90 -31.94 30.14
C LEU A 602 -9.03 -30.90 30.84
N LEU A 603 -9.57 -30.16 31.80
CA LEU A 603 -8.85 -29.21 32.67
C LEU A 603 -9.32 -29.31 34.12
N PHE A 604 -8.41 -29.08 35.07
CA PHE A 604 -8.75 -28.88 36.47
C PHE A 604 -9.46 -27.54 36.67
N ASP A 605 -10.33 -27.43 37.69
CA ASP A 605 -11.08 -26.20 38.03
C ASP A 605 -10.19 -24.94 38.08
N ASN A 606 -9.06 -25.01 38.77
CA ASN A 606 -8.13 -23.89 38.87
C ASN A 606 -7.56 -23.48 37.50
N TYR A 607 -7.33 -24.41 36.58
CA TYR A 607 -6.84 -24.11 35.23
C TYR A 607 -7.93 -23.58 34.30
N ILE A 608 -9.18 -23.98 34.50
CA ILE A 608 -10.34 -23.38 33.81
C ILE A 608 -10.42 -21.90 34.19
N ARG A 609 -10.31 -21.58 35.49
CA ARG A 609 -10.27 -20.18 35.97
C ARG A 609 -9.10 -19.40 35.39
N TRP A 610 -7.90 -19.99 35.33
CA TRP A 610 -6.74 -19.33 34.71
C TRP A 610 -6.96 -19.04 33.23
N ALA A 611 -7.58 -19.96 32.50
CA ALA A 611 -7.86 -19.79 31.09
C ALA A 611 -8.96 -18.73 30.86
N ALA A 612 -10.04 -18.71 31.65
CA ALA A 612 -11.08 -17.69 31.59
C ALA A 612 -10.54 -16.28 31.87
N GLN A 613 -9.57 -16.16 32.78
CA GLN A 613 -8.89 -14.91 33.11
C GLN A 613 -7.79 -14.51 32.10
N GLY A 614 -7.54 -15.33 31.06
CA GLY A 614 -6.45 -15.09 30.09
C GLY A 614 -5.04 -15.28 30.68
N ARG A 615 -4.92 -15.80 31.91
CA ARG A 615 -3.64 -16.17 32.52
C ARG A 615 -3.03 -17.40 31.84
N LYS A 616 -3.88 -18.32 31.36
CA LYS A 616 -3.49 -19.54 30.66
C LYS A 616 -4.04 -19.51 29.25
N VAL A 617 -3.16 -19.62 28.27
CA VAL A 617 -3.47 -19.54 26.84
C VAL A 617 -2.93 -20.74 26.06
N THR A 618 -2.27 -21.68 26.76
CA THR A 618 -1.89 -22.99 26.22
C THR A 618 -2.31 -24.13 27.14
N THR A 619 -2.32 -25.34 26.59
CA THR A 619 -2.38 -26.58 27.35
C THR A 619 -1.39 -27.60 26.80
N ILE A 620 -0.56 -28.16 27.68
CA ILE A 620 0.44 -29.16 27.29
C ILE A 620 -0.10 -30.57 27.51
N ARG A 621 0.04 -31.43 26.50
CA ARG A 621 -0.47 -32.80 26.46
C ARG A 621 0.63 -33.77 26.07
N PHE A 622 0.58 -34.95 26.67
CA PHE A 622 1.49 -36.04 26.39
C PHE A 622 0.71 -37.34 26.29
N LYS A 623 1.09 -38.17 25.31
CA LYS A 623 0.74 -39.59 25.25
C LYS A 623 1.95 -40.33 24.67
N GLU A 624 2.30 -41.44 25.28
CA GLU A 624 3.46 -42.24 24.90
C GLU A 624 3.34 -42.70 23.44
N GLY A 625 4.33 -42.35 22.60
CA GLY A 625 4.40 -42.75 21.18
C GLY A 625 3.41 -42.07 20.23
N VAL A 626 2.57 -41.15 20.70
CA VAL A 626 1.47 -40.56 19.91
C VAL A 626 1.32 -39.06 20.17
N LEU A 627 1.14 -38.26 19.13
CA LEU A 627 0.81 -36.84 19.24
C LEU A 627 -0.70 -36.66 19.43
N SER A 628 -1.09 -36.01 20.53
CA SER A 628 -2.50 -35.77 20.87
C SER A 628 -2.93 -34.42 20.31
N ILE A 629 -3.57 -34.45 19.14
CA ILE A 629 -3.96 -33.25 18.37
C ILE A 629 -5.48 -33.08 18.41
N ALA A 630 -5.96 -31.85 18.43
CA ALA A 630 -7.40 -31.56 18.36
C ALA A 630 -8.00 -32.06 17.03
N GLY A 631 -9.14 -32.75 17.10
CA GLY A 631 -9.88 -33.16 15.90
C GLY A 631 -10.59 -31.96 15.25
N PRO A 632 -11.70 -31.48 15.83
CA PRO A 632 -12.30 -30.20 15.48
C PRO A 632 -11.60 -29.01 16.18
N LYS A 633 -11.70 -27.81 15.59
CA LYS A 633 -11.20 -26.56 16.20
C LYS A 633 -11.94 -26.19 17.48
N LYS A 634 -13.23 -26.50 17.59
CA LYS A 634 -14.02 -26.27 18.82
C LYS A 634 -14.29 -27.59 19.52
N LEU A 635 -13.99 -27.63 20.81
CA LEU A 635 -14.06 -28.84 21.62
C LEU A 635 -14.78 -28.55 22.93
N PRO A 636 -15.66 -29.43 23.40
CA PRO A 636 -16.28 -29.28 24.71
C PRO A 636 -15.23 -29.29 25.82
N LEU A 637 -15.34 -28.34 26.74
CA LEU A 637 -14.53 -28.29 27.96
C LEU A 637 -15.14 -29.21 29.01
N VAL A 638 -14.30 -30.07 29.60
CA VAL A 638 -14.67 -31.01 30.65
C VAL A 638 -13.80 -30.71 31.86
N GLU A 639 -14.45 -30.34 32.96
CA GLU A 639 -13.78 -30.20 34.25
C GLU A 639 -13.48 -31.59 34.82
N THR A 640 -12.31 -31.75 35.42
CA THR A 640 -11.96 -32.97 36.15
C THR A 640 -11.15 -32.68 37.39
N LYS A 641 -11.33 -33.49 38.44
CA LYS A 641 -10.57 -33.38 39.70
C LYS A 641 -9.35 -34.31 39.77
N ASP A 642 -9.27 -35.33 38.92
CA ASP A 642 -8.19 -36.34 38.96
C ASP A 642 -7.96 -37.08 37.62
N PHE A 643 -8.54 -36.60 36.51
CA PHE A 643 -8.56 -37.24 35.18
C PHE A 643 -9.21 -38.62 35.11
N LYS A 644 -9.83 -39.12 36.18
CA LYS A 644 -10.62 -40.37 36.14
C LYS A 644 -12.01 -40.09 35.58
N GLN A 645 -12.54 -41.07 34.86
CA GLN A 645 -13.84 -40.99 34.20
C GLN A 645 -14.99 -40.69 35.19
N SER A 646 -14.85 -41.13 36.45
CA SER A 646 -15.80 -40.89 37.55
C SER A 646 -15.84 -39.45 38.07
N ALA A 647 -14.88 -38.60 37.71
CA ALA A 647 -14.74 -37.22 38.21
C ALA A 647 -14.90 -36.16 37.10
N MET A 648 -15.44 -36.54 35.94
CA MET A 648 -15.61 -35.64 34.80
C MET A 648 -16.98 -34.95 34.84
N GLN A 649 -17.00 -33.61 34.83
CA GLN A 649 -18.21 -32.80 34.65
C GLN A 649 -18.11 -32.02 33.34
N VAL A 650 -19.07 -32.22 32.44
CA VAL A 650 -19.12 -31.47 31.17
C VAL A 650 -19.52 -30.04 31.49
N GLN A 651 -18.67 -29.08 31.11
CA GLN A 651 -18.95 -27.67 31.27
C GLN A 651 -19.74 -27.16 30.06
N LYS A 652 -20.57 -26.12 30.24
CA LYS A 652 -21.25 -25.41 29.13
C LYS A 652 -20.31 -24.46 28.38
N LEU A 653 -19.00 -24.76 28.36
CA LEU A 653 -17.97 -23.93 27.75
C LEU A 653 -17.27 -24.73 26.65
N GLU A 654 -16.90 -24.04 25.58
CA GLU A 654 -16.09 -24.62 24.51
C GLU A 654 -14.66 -24.06 24.57
N VAL A 655 -13.71 -24.91 24.22
CA VAL A 655 -12.33 -24.52 23.93
C VAL A 655 -12.17 -24.48 22.43
N GLU A 656 -11.80 -23.31 21.91
CA GLU A 656 -11.27 -23.19 20.56
C GLU A 656 -9.76 -23.47 20.58
N VAL A 657 -9.32 -24.43 19.78
CA VAL A 657 -7.91 -24.71 19.51
C VAL A 657 -7.51 -23.95 18.27
N ILE A 658 -6.56 -23.06 18.45
CA ILE A 658 -6.09 -22.13 17.43
C ILE A 658 -5.00 -22.79 16.58
N GLY A 659 -4.31 -23.75 17.18
CA GLY A 659 -3.28 -24.59 16.60
C GLY A 659 -2.46 -25.23 17.71
N PHE A 660 -1.37 -25.89 17.33
CA PHE A 660 -0.50 -26.56 18.29
C PHE A 660 0.96 -26.51 17.85
N THR A 661 1.85 -26.67 18.81
CA THR A 661 3.26 -26.98 18.51
C THR A 661 3.69 -28.28 19.16
N VAL A 662 4.78 -28.84 18.66
CA VAL A 662 5.36 -30.08 19.13
C VAL A 662 6.78 -29.79 19.60
N LYS A 663 7.09 -30.08 20.86
CA LYS A 663 8.43 -29.89 21.44
C LYS A 663 8.85 -31.13 22.22
N LYS A 664 10.16 -31.41 22.27
CA LYS A 664 10.67 -32.34 23.30
C LYS A 664 10.47 -31.73 24.67
N PHE A 665 10.09 -32.53 25.65
CA PHE A 665 9.80 -32.08 27.02
C PHE A 665 10.97 -31.31 27.64
N ARG A 666 12.21 -31.73 27.38
CA ARG A 666 13.42 -31.02 27.84
C ARG A 666 13.53 -29.58 27.33
N HIS A 667 12.99 -29.30 26.14
CA HIS A 667 13.05 -27.98 25.50
C HIS A 667 11.91 -27.04 25.94
N LEU A 668 11.03 -27.45 26.87
CA LEU A 668 10.06 -26.52 27.46
C LEU A 668 10.81 -25.41 28.21
N ASP A 669 10.48 -24.17 27.88
CA ASP A 669 11.20 -22.97 28.30
C ASP A 669 10.36 -22.06 29.23
N ARG A 670 10.83 -20.83 29.45
CA ARG A 670 10.13 -19.83 30.29
C ARG A 670 8.85 -19.32 29.63
N VAL A 671 8.85 -19.19 28.30
CA VAL A 671 7.70 -18.71 27.54
C VAL A 671 6.58 -19.75 27.59
N ASP A 672 6.91 -21.03 27.42
CA ASP A 672 5.94 -22.12 27.55
C ASP A 672 5.31 -22.13 28.95
N ALA A 673 6.12 -21.96 30.01
CA ALA A 673 5.64 -21.87 31.38
C ALA A 673 4.64 -20.71 31.58
N GLN A 674 5.00 -19.52 31.12
CA GLN A 674 4.14 -18.33 31.24
C GLN A 674 2.82 -18.50 30.50
N ARG A 675 2.85 -19.05 29.28
CA ARG A 675 1.64 -19.31 28.48
C ARG A 675 0.73 -20.36 29.11
N ASP A 676 1.33 -21.33 29.80
CA ASP A 676 0.59 -22.38 30.49
C ASP A 676 0.07 -21.93 31.88
N GLY A 677 0.37 -20.69 32.30
CA GLY A 677 -0.10 -20.04 33.53
C GLY A 677 0.87 -20.09 34.72
N PHE A 678 2.09 -20.57 34.51
CA PHE A 678 3.12 -20.76 35.53
C PHE A 678 4.20 -19.66 35.49
N GLU A 679 4.71 -19.27 36.66
CA GLU A 679 5.79 -18.26 36.75
C GLU A 679 7.18 -18.83 36.48
N LYS A 680 7.39 -20.13 36.76
CA LYS A 680 8.69 -20.81 36.67
C LYS A 680 8.58 -22.09 35.84
N THR A 681 9.52 -22.31 34.93
CA THR A 681 9.61 -23.52 34.10
C THR A 681 9.76 -24.81 34.91
N SER A 682 10.49 -24.78 36.03
CA SER A 682 10.62 -25.93 36.92
C SER A 682 9.28 -26.37 37.50
N HIS A 683 8.41 -25.43 37.85
CA HIS A 683 7.07 -25.72 38.36
C HIS A 683 6.20 -26.36 37.27
N LEU A 684 6.17 -25.78 36.06
CA LEU A 684 5.47 -26.38 34.92
C LEU A 684 5.92 -27.83 34.69
N LYS A 685 7.24 -28.05 34.59
CA LYS A 685 7.81 -29.39 34.33
C LYS A 685 7.46 -30.40 35.43
N GLN A 686 7.53 -30.00 36.70
CA GLN A 686 7.13 -30.87 37.81
C GLN A 686 5.64 -31.21 37.77
N THR A 687 4.78 -30.23 37.51
CA THR A 687 3.33 -30.45 37.38
C THR A 687 3.03 -31.41 36.24
N LEU A 688 3.69 -31.27 35.09
CA LEU A 688 3.51 -32.19 33.96
C LEU A 688 3.97 -33.61 34.28
N LYS A 689 5.08 -33.80 35.00
CA LYS A 689 5.52 -35.13 35.47
C LYS A 689 4.54 -35.75 36.48
N ASN A 690 3.88 -34.93 37.31
CA ASN A 690 2.84 -35.42 38.20
C ASN A 690 1.57 -35.85 37.45
N ILE A 691 1.19 -35.12 36.39
CA ILE A 691 0.04 -35.46 35.53
C ILE A 691 0.35 -36.67 34.64
N TYR A 692 1.59 -36.76 34.15
CA TYR A 692 2.07 -37.79 33.23
C TYR A 692 3.31 -38.49 33.80
N PRO A 693 3.15 -39.48 34.70
CA PRO A 693 4.28 -40.10 35.41
C PRO A 693 5.32 -40.80 34.52
N ARG A 694 4.95 -41.17 33.29
CA ARG A 694 5.84 -41.81 32.31
C ARG A 694 6.58 -40.82 31.40
N LEU A 695 6.33 -39.53 31.53
CA LEU A 695 6.91 -38.50 30.66
C LEU A 695 8.43 -38.37 30.92
N THR A 696 9.22 -38.62 29.89
CA THR A 696 10.68 -38.48 29.89
C THR A 696 11.12 -37.19 29.20
N ASP A 697 12.42 -36.86 29.31
CA ASP A 697 12.98 -35.62 28.77
C ASP A 697 13.07 -35.61 27.24
N ASP A 698 13.13 -36.77 26.60
CA ASP A 698 13.22 -36.92 25.14
C ASP A 698 11.85 -37.11 24.46
N ASP A 699 10.78 -37.25 25.25
CA ASP A 699 9.42 -37.37 24.73
C ASP A 699 8.91 -36.07 24.12
N TYR A 700 8.12 -36.21 23.06
CA TYR A 700 7.41 -35.09 22.48
C TYR A 700 6.12 -34.80 23.23
N VAL A 701 5.89 -33.52 23.51
CA VAL A 701 4.63 -33.00 24.05
C VAL A 701 3.95 -32.12 23.01
N THR A 702 2.63 -32.22 22.95
CA THR A 702 1.79 -31.33 22.15
C THR A 702 1.36 -30.15 22.99
N ILE A 703 1.71 -28.94 22.57
CA ILE A 703 1.33 -27.69 23.21
C ILE A 703 0.19 -27.09 22.39
N ASN A 704 -1.04 -27.21 22.87
CA ASN A 704 -2.22 -26.68 22.20
C ASN A 704 -2.42 -25.22 22.61
N PHE A 705 -2.53 -24.33 21.63
CA PHE A 705 -2.88 -22.93 21.83
C PHE A 705 -4.40 -22.84 21.90
N ILE A 706 -4.93 -22.29 22.99
CA ILE A 706 -6.36 -22.36 23.29
C ILE A 706 -6.98 -20.99 23.59
N SER A 707 -8.26 -20.88 23.27
CA SER A 707 -9.15 -19.78 23.63
C SER A 707 -10.42 -20.35 24.26
N ILE A 708 -10.88 -19.81 25.39
CA ILE A 708 -12.17 -20.21 25.97
C ILE A 708 -13.26 -19.35 25.37
N LEU A 709 -14.22 -19.99 24.72
CA LEU A 709 -15.43 -19.33 24.23
C LEU A 709 -16.44 -19.30 25.38
N ALA A 710 -16.72 -18.10 25.90
CA ALA A 710 -17.87 -17.89 26.77
C ALA A 710 -19.13 -17.89 25.91
N ASN A 711 -20.16 -18.64 26.31
CA ASN A 711 -21.48 -18.51 25.68
C ASN A 711 -21.96 -17.08 25.87
N GLN A 712 -22.41 -16.44 24.78
CA GLN A 712 -22.88 -15.04 24.76
C GLN A 712 -24.19 -14.80 25.55
N ASP A 713 -24.68 -15.80 26.29
CA ASP A 713 -25.92 -15.76 27.07
C ASP A 713 -25.70 -15.74 28.60
N GLN A 714 -24.51 -15.35 29.11
CA GLN A 714 -24.26 -15.17 30.55
C GLN A 714 -23.53 -13.89 30.90
#